data_AF-A0A952B3E7-F1
#
_entry.id   AF-A0A952B3E7-F1
#
_cell.length_a   1.000
_cell.length_b   1.000
_cell.length_c   1.000
_cell.angle_alpha   90.00
_cell.angle_beta   90.00
_cell.angle_gamma   90.00
#
_symmetry.space_group_name_H-M   'P 1'
#
loop_
_entity.id
_entity.type
_entity.pdbx_description
1 polymer ?
#
loop_
_entity_poly.entity_id
_entity_poly.type
_entity_poly.pdbx_seq_one_letter_code
_entity_poly.pdbx_strand_id
1 'polypeptide(L)'
;MNTFVPRALISPFILCPVALFIIYFICRLLLGQPLKKRSLNIGFSLLLLVYFLGTAGFGIFWVAQHELPVFDLHYLFGYITLALVVIHLAFNWKSLIAFFTRHPVRQNSAQEKTASKYQAKVFFIVIGLIFYGSLIFFIGRNYGTKNIHITMAKQPNIVSQPAGTAQSAQARAVTVQHQMIKDTGRELKLAEYYHEQTKHSRMSLMLNSRGLDWSTQPAVFKQYPDAEVFDLPEPRKLAGMSVGQSIELSRRMVHGFANDGISIQELSTLLYMTNGVTGSLSYPGLTYYLRAAPSAGALYPTVTYIIVKNVEGLTTGLYHYRVKDHKLHRLKANETIYKDLAKLVPQSDVIESAPVTFVFTTIFFRTSWKYEQRSYRYSCLDAGHLAVQTMLAANSLNYGAKLIGRFDDAKVNSLLGLNEQKEGTLLIVPIGKIAEAPPSSTERAAFTLQPHQFEGKGDKLIKLIHGATFFSKTNEMVQPFPKYQPIDKPYVNFPIIHLPKQFNAGDDLYPTILRRRSARRWTQTPMTLEELSSVLYYTFGIRQGAESTFPDPSVENHHALHLYLIINNVKGIERGIYYYRRNDHALTQIRKGDYQSTSYAMSLFQEVVGSSDVAIVMTIDSKLYGRLDADRGYRYAAFDAGMLGGRLYLQTTGLDLGCCGIGAFFDNEVSQAIKVDPDKELIIYMAAIGTKKE
;
A
#
# COMPACT_ATOMS: atom_id res chain seq x y z
N MET A 1 3.19 35.69 -12.89
CA MET A 1 3.18 36.60 -11.71
C MET A 1 2.39 35.90 -10.62
N ASN A 2 3.08 35.28 -9.66
CA ASN A 2 2.48 34.55 -8.55
C ASN A 2 2.45 35.46 -7.32
N THR A 3 1.30 36.04 -7.00
CA THR A 3 1.11 36.68 -5.69
C THR A 3 0.73 35.60 -4.68
N PHE A 4 1.76 35.00 -4.10
CA PHE A 4 1.68 34.29 -2.82
C PHE A 4 1.04 35.23 -1.77
N VAL A 5 -0.12 34.89 -1.23
CA VAL A 5 -0.53 35.43 0.07
C VAL A 5 0.07 34.49 1.12
N PRO A 6 1.05 34.92 1.93
CA PRO A 6 1.65 34.04 2.93
C PRO A 6 0.59 33.65 3.96
N ARG A 7 0.60 32.38 4.41
CA ARG A 7 -0.07 31.90 5.64
C ARG A 7 0.22 32.75 6.90
N ALA A 8 1.10 33.75 6.80
CA ALA A 8 1.46 34.68 7.86
C ALA A 8 0.39 35.74 8.19
N LEU A 9 -0.59 36.01 7.32
CA LEU A 9 -1.60 37.06 7.58
C LEU A 9 -2.78 36.59 8.46
N ILE A 10 -3.00 35.28 8.65
CA ILE A 10 -4.18 34.78 9.38
C ILE A 10 -3.97 34.78 10.91
N SER A 11 -2.72 34.62 11.36
CA SER A 11 -2.37 34.43 12.78
C SER A 11 -2.61 35.66 13.70
N PRO A 12 -2.33 36.91 13.28
CA PRO A 12 -2.52 38.07 14.15
C PRO A 12 -4.00 38.36 14.44
N PHE A 13 -4.89 38.15 13.46
CA PHE A 13 -6.31 38.48 13.58
C PHE A 13 -7.09 37.50 14.47
N ILE A 14 -6.59 36.27 14.63
CA ILE A 14 -7.19 35.27 15.54
C ILE A 14 -6.68 35.45 16.96
N LEU A 15 -5.37 35.64 17.13
CA LEU A 15 -4.76 35.67 18.47
C LEU A 15 -4.91 37.03 19.16
N CYS A 16 -4.97 38.13 18.41
CA CYS A 16 -5.02 39.48 18.99
C CYS A 16 -6.33 39.76 19.76
N PRO A 17 -7.54 39.46 19.25
CA PRO A 17 -8.78 39.68 20.01
C PRO A 17 -8.85 38.84 21.28
N VAL A 18 -8.36 37.59 21.23
CA VAL A 18 -8.34 36.67 22.38
C VAL A 18 -7.36 37.18 23.44
N ALA A 19 -6.14 37.59 23.02
CA ALA A 19 -5.15 38.15 23.92
C ALA A 19 -5.63 39.45 24.57
N LEU A 20 -6.25 40.36 23.80
CA LEU A 20 -6.82 41.60 24.32
C LEU A 20 -7.94 41.33 25.34
N PHE A 21 -8.80 40.33 25.10
CA PHE A 21 -9.86 39.95 26.03
C PHE A 21 -9.31 39.35 27.33
N ILE A 22 -8.28 38.50 27.24
CA ILE A 22 -7.58 37.93 28.41
C ILE A 22 -6.91 39.05 29.21
N ILE A 23 -6.20 39.97 28.56
CA ILE A 23 -5.57 41.13 29.21
C ILE A 23 -6.62 41.98 29.92
N TYR A 24 -7.72 42.32 29.24
CA TYR A 24 -8.82 43.07 29.84
C TYR A 24 -9.43 42.37 31.07
N PHE A 25 -9.63 41.06 31.00
CA PHE A 25 -10.15 40.25 32.10
C PHE A 25 -9.19 40.21 33.30
N ILE A 26 -7.89 40.01 33.05
CA ILE A 26 -6.86 40.02 34.08
C ILE A 26 -6.75 41.41 34.72
N CYS A 27 -6.76 42.50 33.93
CA CYS A 27 -6.75 43.87 34.45
C CYS A 27 -7.96 44.14 35.36
N ARG A 28 -9.16 43.70 34.98
CA ARG A 28 -10.38 43.82 35.81
C ARG A 28 -10.26 43.06 37.13
N LEU A 29 -9.72 41.84 37.10
CA LEU A 29 -9.48 41.04 38.31
C LEU A 29 -8.48 41.71 39.24
N LEU A 30 -7.38 42.24 38.68
CA LEU A 30 -6.33 42.90 39.44
C LEU A 30 -6.80 44.24 40.05
N LEU A 31 -7.73 44.94 39.40
CA LEU A 31 -8.39 46.15 39.91
C LEU A 31 -9.52 45.85 40.91
N GLY A 32 -9.67 44.60 41.38
CA GLY A 32 -10.70 44.22 42.35
C GLY A 32 -12.13 44.25 41.81
N GLN A 33 -12.30 44.29 40.47
CA GLN A 33 -13.60 44.39 39.81
C GLN A 33 -13.87 43.17 38.91
N PRO A 34 -14.05 41.95 39.48
CA PRO A 34 -14.31 40.74 38.69
C PRO A 34 -15.59 40.87 37.85
N LEU A 35 -15.53 40.39 36.60
CA LEU A 35 -16.71 40.33 35.76
C LEU A 35 -17.70 39.30 36.33
N LYS A 36 -18.96 39.71 36.50
CA LYS A 36 -20.05 38.76 36.82
C LYS A 36 -20.18 37.75 35.68
N LYS A 37 -20.57 36.51 35.99
CA LYS A 37 -20.74 35.41 35.02
C LYS A 37 -21.49 35.82 33.74
N ARG A 38 -22.54 36.63 33.88
CA ARG A 38 -23.32 37.13 32.73
C ARG A 38 -22.51 38.05 31.80
N SER A 39 -21.65 38.91 32.35
CA SER A 39 -20.75 39.78 31.59
C SER A 39 -19.60 39.00 30.94
N LEU A 40 -19.15 37.92 31.58
CA LEU A 40 -18.17 37.00 31.01
C LEU A 40 -18.73 36.32 29.75
N ASN A 41 -19.96 35.77 29.84
CA ASN A 41 -20.63 35.12 28.70
C ASN A 41 -20.83 36.07 27.52
N ILE A 42 -21.17 37.34 27.79
CA ILE A 42 -21.30 38.38 26.76
C ILE A 42 -19.96 38.68 26.11
N GLY A 43 -18.90 38.82 26.90
CA GLY A 43 -17.54 39.03 26.38
C GLY A 43 -17.05 37.89 25.49
N PHE A 44 -17.23 36.64 25.91
CA PHE A 44 -16.92 35.47 25.08
C PHE A 44 -17.78 35.39 23.82
N SER A 45 -19.06 35.74 23.91
CA SER A 45 -19.96 35.75 22.74
C SER A 45 -19.55 36.80 21.71
N LEU A 46 -19.13 37.98 22.14
CA LEU A 46 -18.59 39.02 21.26
C LEU A 46 -17.26 38.59 20.61
N LEU A 47 -16.38 37.94 21.38
CA LEU A 47 -15.12 37.41 20.88
C LEU A 47 -15.34 36.34 19.80
N LEU A 48 -16.28 35.42 20.03
CA LEU A 48 -16.68 34.40 19.06
C LEU A 48 -17.31 35.04 17.81
N LEU A 49 -18.17 36.06 17.98
CA LEU A 49 -18.78 36.79 16.87
C LEU A 49 -17.72 37.42 15.96
N VAL A 50 -16.74 38.13 16.53
CA VAL A 50 -15.64 38.75 15.78
C VAL A 50 -14.77 37.69 15.11
N TYR A 51 -14.46 36.60 15.80
CA TYR A 51 -13.70 35.49 15.25
C TYR A 51 -14.39 34.85 14.03
N PHE A 52 -15.68 34.52 14.15
CA PHE A 52 -16.42 33.88 13.07
C PHE A 52 -16.66 34.82 11.89
N LEU A 53 -16.96 36.10 12.12
CA LEU A 53 -17.12 37.07 11.02
C LEU A 53 -15.80 37.31 10.29
N GLY A 54 -14.68 37.42 11.03
CA GLY A 54 -13.35 37.56 10.42
C GLY A 54 -12.98 36.33 9.59
N THR A 55 -13.11 35.14 10.16
CA THR A 55 -12.76 33.88 9.46
C THR A 55 -13.70 33.57 8.29
N ALA A 56 -15.00 33.85 8.41
CA ALA A 56 -15.96 33.70 7.32
C ALA A 56 -15.71 34.69 6.17
N GLY A 57 -15.38 35.95 6.48
CA GLY A 57 -15.00 36.95 5.46
C GLY A 57 -13.78 36.50 4.65
N PHE A 58 -12.72 36.03 5.31
CA PHE A 58 -11.54 35.49 4.61
C PHE A 58 -11.83 34.18 3.86
N GLY A 59 -12.69 33.32 4.42
CA GLY A 59 -13.12 32.07 3.80
C GLY A 59 -13.83 32.31 2.46
N ILE A 60 -14.73 33.29 2.40
CA ILE A 60 -15.47 33.65 1.17
C ILE A 60 -14.50 34.13 0.08
N PHE A 61 -13.53 34.99 0.42
CA PHE A 61 -12.51 35.44 -0.54
C PHE A 61 -11.56 34.31 -0.98
N TRP A 62 -11.21 33.40 -0.08
CA TRP A 62 -10.34 32.26 -0.40
C TRP A 62 -11.04 31.23 -1.30
N VAL A 63 -12.31 30.92 -1.03
CA VAL A 63 -13.15 30.02 -1.85
C VAL A 63 -13.41 30.64 -3.23
N ALA A 64 -13.74 31.94 -3.30
CA ALA A 64 -13.95 32.66 -4.56
C ALA A 64 -12.69 32.70 -5.43
N GLN A 65 -11.49 32.73 -4.83
CA GLN A 65 -10.22 32.74 -5.57
C GLN A 65 -9.79 31.35 -6.08
N HIS A 66 -10.28 30.25 -5.49
CA HIS A 66 -9.81 28.89 -5.79
C HIS A 66 -10.88 27.99 -6.44
N GLU A 67 -12.00 28.56 -6.90
CA GLU A 67 -13.10 27.85 -7.58
C GLU A 67 -13.60 26.59 -6.83
N LEU A 68 -13.51 26.60 -5.50
CA LEU A 68 -13.98 25.50 -4.67
C LEU A 68 -15.51 25.53 -4.53
N PRO A 69 -16.18 24.39 -4.34
CA PRO A 69 -17.61 24.35 -4.11
C PRO A 69 -17.99 25.21 -2.89
N VAL A 70 -18.96 26.10 -3.08
CA VAL A 70 -19.36 27.15 -2.13
C VAL A 70 -19.93 26.58 -0.81
N PHE A 71 -20.29 25.29 -0.78
CA PHE A 71 -20.90 24.63 0.38
C PHE A 71 -20.13 23.36 0.80
N ASP A 72 -19.60 23.39 2.03
CA ASP A 72 -19.01 22.27 2.78
C ASP A 72 -19.69 22.21 4.17
N LEU A 73 -19.82 21.02 4.75
CA LEU A 73 -20.41 20.80 6.08
C LEU A 73 -19.69 21.61 7.17
N HIS A 74 -18.40 21.88 7.00
CA HIS A 74 -17.64 22.73 7.92
C HIS A 74 -18.16 24.19 7.95
N TYR A 75 -18.58 24.74 6.81
CA TYR A 75 -19.17 26.08 6.75
C TYR A 75 -20.57 26.12 7.37
N LEU A 76 -21.37 25.07 7.17
CA LEU A 76 -22.69 24.95 7.79
C LEU A 76 -22.61 24.97 9.33
N PHE A 77 -21.65 24.24 9.92
CA PHE A 77 -21.41 24.29 11.36
C PHE A 77 -21.02 25.70 11.85
N GLY A 78 -20.15 26.39 11.10
CA GLY A 78 -19.76 27.76 11.37
C GLY A 78 -20.95 28.74 11.34
N TYR A 79 -21.81 28.66 10.31
CA TYR A 79 -23.00 29.51 10.19
C TYR A 79 -24.04 29.25 11.28
N ILE A 80 -24.29 27.98 11.64
CA ILE A 80 -25.20 27.63 12.73
C ILE A 80 -24.68 28.19 14.07
N THR A 81 -23.37 28.05 14.32
CA THR A 81 -22.75 28.58 15.54
C THR A 81 -22.85 30.11 15.60
N LEU A 82 -22.58 30.79 14.47
CA LEU A 82 -22.73 32.25 14.36
C LEU A 82 -24.17 32.70 14.65
N ALA A 83 -25.16 32.01 14.09
CA ALA A 83 -26.58 32.29 14.33
C ALA A 83 -26.95 32.15 15.81
N LEU A 84 -26.48 31.08 16.48
CA LEU A 84 -26.72 30.88 17.92
C LEU A 84 -26.07 31.97 18.78
N VAL A 85 -24.86 32.42 18.42
CA VAL A 85 -24.17 33.53 19.12
C VAL A 85 -24.93 34.84 18.95
N VAL A 86 -25.43 35.15 17.75
CA VAL A 86 -26.24 36.34 17.48
C VAL A 86 -27.55 36.30 18.29
N ILE A 87 -28.25 35.16 18.28
CA ILE A 87 -29.47 34.96 19.08
C ILE A 87 -29.19 35.13 20.57
N HIS A 88 -28.09 34.55 21.07
CA HIS A 88 -27.67 34.70 22.47
C HIS A 88 -27.42 36.16 22.86
N LEU A 89 -26.75 36.93 22.00
CA LEU A 89 -26.50 38.35 22.21
C LEU A 89 -27.79 39.18 22.15
N ALA A 90 -28.71 38.85 21.24
CA ALA A 90 -30.02 39.52 21.13
C ALA A 90 -30.86 39.34 22.41
N PHE A 91 -30.95 38.11 22.93
CA PHE A 91 -31.63 37.85 24.21
C PHE A 91 -30.95 38.52 25.42
N ASN A 92 -29.66 38.86 25.31
CA ASN A 92 -28.90 39.52 26.35
C ASN A 92 -28.60 41.00 26.05
N TRP A 93 -29.32 41.62 25.11
CA TRP A 93 -29.07 42.98 24.61
C TRP A 93 -28.96 44.04 25.71
N LYS A 94 -29.82 44.02 26.73
CA LYS A 94 -29.73 44.96 27.87
C LYS A 94 -28.41 44.82 28.65
N SER A 95 -27.92 43.59 28.79
CA SER A 95 -26.65 43.31 29.46
C SER A 95 -25.46 43.61 28.56
N LEU A 96 -25.62 43.49 27.24
CA LEU A 96 -24.64 43.91 26.24
C LEU A 96 -24.45 45.43 26.26
N ILE A 97 -25.55 46.20 26.27
CA ILE A 97 -25.47 47.66 26.45
C ILE A 97 -24.77 48.00 27.77
N ALA A 98 -25.20 47.39 28.89
CA ALA A 98 -24.58 47.61 30.19
C ALA A 98 -23.09 47.21 30.26
N PHE A 99 -22.66 46.26 29.42
CA PHE A 99 -21.25 45.87 29.32
C PHE A 99 -20.40 47.01 28.73
N PHE A 100 -20.93 47.76 27.77
CA PHE A 100 -20.24 48.90 27.15
C PHE A 100 -20.47 50.24 27.85
N THR A 101 -21.58 50.42 28.58
CA THR A 101 -21.93 51.71 29.22
C THR A 101 -21.53 51.82 30.69
N ARG A 102 -21.04 50.76 31.33
CA ARG A 102 -20.57 50.83 32.72
C ARG A 102 -19.21 51.52 32.82
N HIS A 103 -19.22 52.79 33.21
CA HIS A 103 -18.03 53.46 33.71
C HIS A 103 -17.55 52.79 35.02
N PRO A 104 -16.23 52.62 35.21
CA PRO A 104 -15.69 52.10 36.46
C PRO A 104 -16.01 53.08 37.59
N VAL A 105 -16.81 52.64 38.55
CA VAL A 105 -17.04 53.39 39.80
C VAL A 105 -15.73 53.37 40.59
N ARG A 106 -15.16 54.55 40.83
CA ARG A 106 -13.98 54.74 41.67
C ARG A 106 -14.41 54.58 43.13
N GLN A 107 -14.08 53.44 43.74
CA GLN A 107 -14.25 53.29 45.19
C GLN A 107 -13.01 53.86 45.89
N ASN A 108 -13.20 54.95 46.64
CA ASN A 108 -12.23 55.48 47.58
C ASN A 108 -12.18 54.58 48.83
N SER A 109 -11.03 54.01 49.16
CA SER A 109 -10.63 53.79 50.55
C SER A 109 -9.14 53.52 50.66
N ALA A 110 -8.52 54.11 51.67
CA ALA A 110 -7.08 54.24 51.88
C ALA A 110 -6.34 52.94 52.29
N GLN A 111 -6.67 51.80 51.65
CA GLN A 111 -6.03 50.50 51.87
C GLN A 111 -5.16 50.02 50.69
N GLU A 112 -4.88 50.89 49.71
CA GLU A 112 -4.38 50.50 48.39
C GLU A 112 -2.87 50.74 48.14
N LYS A 113 -2.10 51.20 49.14
CA LYS A 113 -0.68 51.51 48.93
C LYS A 113 0.29 50.32 49.09
N THR A 114 -0.13 49.22 49.70
CA THR A 114 0.71 48.00 49.86
C THR A 114 0.38 46.90 48.85
N ALA A 115 -0.85 46.83 48.32
CA ALA A 115 -1.22 45.91 47.24
C ALA A 115 -0.69 46.33 45.85
N SER A 116 -0.57 47.64 45.61
CA SER A 116 -0.13 48.23 44.33
C SER A 116 1.26 47.76 43.87
N LYS A 117 2.24 47.62 44.77
CA LYS A 117 3.61 47.19 44.39
C LYS A 117 3.69 45.70 44.02
N TYR A 118 2.94 44.84 44.70
CA TYR A 118 2.90 43.41 44.41
C TYR A 118 2.09 43.13 43.13
N GLN A 119 0.98 43.84 42.93
CA GLN A 119 0.15 43.73 41.73
C GLN A 119 0.87 44.26 40.47
N ALA A 120 1.65 45.34 40.59
CA ALA A 120 2.50 45.82 39.50
C ALA A 120 3.61 44.80 39.15
N LYS A 121 4.24 44.18 40.16
CA LYS A 121 5.26 43.13 39.94
C LYS A 121 4.67 41.91 39.21
N VAL A 122 3.50 41.43 39.62
CA VAL A 122 2.84 40.30 38.97
C VAL A 122 2.39 40.66 37.55
N PHE A 123 1.89 41.88 37.33
CA PHE A 123 1.55 42.38 35.99
C PHE A 123 2.74 42.37 35.03
N PHE A 124 3.91 42.88 35.46
CA PHE A 124 5.12 42.84 34.66
C PHE A 124 5.68 41.43 34.46
N ILE A 125 5.50 40.51 35.44
CA ILE A 125 5.87 39.10 35.28
C ILE A 125 4.99 38.40 34.25
N VAL A 126 3.67 38.61 34.27
CA VAL A 126 2.74 37.99 33.31
C VAL A 126 2.95 38.55 31.90
N ILE A 127 3.12 39.86 31.74
CA ILE A 127 3.50 40.46 30.45
C ILE A 127 4.86 39.93 30.00
N GLY A 128 5.83 39.81 30.91
CA GLY A 128 7.13 39.22 30.64
C GLY A 128 7.03 37.79 30.13
N LEU A 129 6.20 36.94 30.75
CA LEU A 129 5.98 35.55 30.32
C LEU A 129 5.27 35.46 28.97
N ILE A 130 4.30 36.34 28.69
CA ILE A 130 3.61 36.40 27.39
C ILE A 130 4.58 36.89 26.31
N PHE A 131 5.40 37.90 26.60
CA PHE A 131 6.40 38.41 25.67
C PHE A 131 7.49 37.37 25.43
N TYR A 132 7.93 36.65 26.46
CA TYR A 132 8.93 35.58 26.37
C TYR A 132 8.39 34.36 25.61
N GLY A 133 7.13 33.97 25.84
CA GLY A 133 6.46 32.92 25.08
C GLY A 133 6.26 33.30 23.61
N SER A 134 5.90 34.55 23.35
CA SER A 134 5.78 35.10 21.98
C SER A 134 7.15 35.20 21.29
N LEU A 135 8.20 35.55 22.03
CA LEU A 135 9.59 35.60 21.55
C LEU A 135 10.14 34.20 21.27
N ILE A 136 9.89 33.21 22.14
CA ILE A 136 10.23 31.80 21.89
C ILE A 136 9.49 31.28 20.67
N PHE A 137 8.22 31.63 20.50
CA PHE A 137 7.45 31.27 19.31
C PHE A 137 8.01 31.92 18.04
N PHE A 138 8.42 33.19 18.10
CA PHE A 138 9.01 33.90 16.95
C PHE A 138 10.43 33.42 16.61
N ILE A 139 11.25 33.17 17.64
CA ILE A 139 12.58 32.57 17.50
C ILE A 139 12.44 31.15 16.96
N GLY A 140 11.57 30.31 17.52
CA GLY A 140 11.28 28.96 17.03
C GLY A 140 10.77 28.95 15.57
N ARG A 141 10.01 29.97 15.17
CA ARG A 141 9.55 30.16 13.79
C ARG A 141 10.68 30.57 12.84
N ASN A 142 11.60 31.45 13.24
CA ASN A 142 12.76 31.85 12.43
C ASN A 142 13.87 30.79 12.37
N TYR A 143 13.97 29.94 13.41
CA TYR A 143 14.85 28.76 13.41
C TYR A 143 14.23 27.53 12.74
N GLY A 144 12.90 27.50 12.52
CA GLY A 144 12.23 26.50 11.68
C GLY A 144 12.56 26.61 10.18
N THR A 145 13.28 27.67 9.77
CA THR A 145 13.71 27.91 8.38
C THR A 145 15.23 28.02 8.19
N LYS A 146 16.03 27.76 9.23
CA LYS A 146 17.49 27.59 9.10
C LYS A 146 17.91 26.33 9.84
N ASN A 147 18.52 25.39 9.13
CA ASN A 147 19.13 24.19 9.67
C ASN A 147 19.90 24.52 10.95
N ILE A 148 19.38 24.08 12.10
CA ILE A 148 20.16 24.05 13.34
C ILE A 148 21.22 22.98 13.11
N HIS A 149 22.44 23.42 12.76
CA HIS A 149 23.63 22.61 12.96
C HIS A 149 23.80 22.42 14.46
N ILE A 150 23.28 21.31 14.97
CA ILE A 150 23.72 20.79 16.25
C ILE A 150 25.17 20.38 16.02
N THR A 151 26.11 21.17 16.55
CA THR A 151 27.49 20.74 16.72
C THR A 151 27.48 19.60 17.73
N MET A 152 27.24 18.39 17.24
CA MET A 152 27.64 17.18 17.95
C MET A 152 29.13 17.33 18.23
N ALA A 153 29.52 17.17 19.49
CA ALA A 153 30.92 17.12 19.89
C ALA A 153 31.69 16.26 18.89
N LYS A 154 32.82 16.77 18.38
CA LYS A 154 33.73 16.08 17.47
C LYS A 154 33.88 14.63 17.91
N GLN A 155 33.23 13.69 17.21
CA GLN A 155 33.71 12.32 17.16
C GLN A 155 35.06 12.37 16.42
N PRO A 156 36.09 11.67 16.93
CA PRO A 156 37.41 11.70 16.31
C PRO A 156 37.30 11.24 14.85
N ASN A 157 38.01 11.95 13.96
CA ASN A 157 38.08 11.68 12.53
C ASN A 157 38.26 10.17 12.27
N ILE A 158 37.20 9.47 11.85
CA ILE A 158 37.35 8.18 11.20
C ILE A 158 37.79 8.50 9.78
N VAL A 159 39.10 8.44 9.60
CA VAL A 159 39.78 8.37 8.31
C VAL A 159 38.99 7.41 7.43
N SER A 160 38.64 7.85 6.22
CA SER A 160 38.06 7.02 5.17
C SER A 160 38.93 5.78 4.98
N GLN A 161 38.55 4.66 5.59
CA GLN A 161 39.15 3.37 5.29
C GLN A 161 38.48 2.78 4.05
N PRO A 162 39.27 2.14 3.17
CA PRO A 162 38.75 1.51 1.96
C PRO A 162 37.81 0.34 2.32
N ALA A 163 37.03 -0.06 1.33
CA ALA A 163 35.98 -1.07 1.44
C ALA A 163 36.34 -2.31 2.29
N GLY A 164 35.50 -2.54 3.32
CA GLY A 164 34.98 -3.85 3.68
C GLY A 164 35.94 -4.88 4.28
N THR A 165 36.21 -4.79 5.58
CA THR A 165 36.51 -5.97 6.42
C THR A 165 35.24 -6.48 7.10
N ALA A 166 35.15 -7.78 7.37
CA ALA A 166 34.01 -8.45 8.01
C ALA A 166 33.57 -7.82 9.36
N GLN A 167 34.49 -7.16 10.07
CA GLN A 167 34.20 -6.44 11.33
C GLN A 167 33.24 -5.26 11.15
N SER A 168 33.27 -4.57 10.01
CA SER A 168 32.42 -3.40 9.74
C SER A 168 30.94 -3.77 9.47
N ALA A 169 30.71 -4.93 8.86
CA ALA A 169 29.37 -5.48 8.63
C ALA A 169 28.73 -5.95 9.95
N GLN A 170 29.52 -6.58 10.81
CA GLN A 170 29.08 -7.07 12.11
C GLN A 170 28.69 -5.93 13.06
N ALA A 171 29.49 -4.85 13.12
CA ALA A 171 29.17 -3.66 13.94
C ALA A 171 27.86 -2.96 13.51
N ARG A 172 27.56 -2.92 12.20
CA ARG A 172 26.31 -2.36 11.67
C ARG A 172 25.11 -3.29 11.85
N ALA A 173 25.27 -4.59 11.70
CA ALA A 173 24.21 -5.57 12.01
C ALA A 173 23.79 -5.46 13.48
N VAL A 174 24.76 -5.35 14.39
CA VAL A 174 24.53 -5.07 15.81
C VAL A 174 23.79 -3.74 15.99
N THR A 175 24.12 -2.69 15.23
CA THR A 175 23.44 -1.39 15.30
C THR A 175 21.97 -1.47 14.86
N VAL A 176 21.68 -2.18 13.75
CA VAL A 176 20.30 -2.39 13.28
C VAL A 176 19.51 -3.21 14.30
N GLN A 177 20.10 -4.28 14.84
CA GLN A 177 19.48 -5.12 15.86
C GLN A 177 19.21 -4.36 17.16
N HIS A 178 20.13 -3.52 17.61
CA HIS A 178 19.89 -2.61 18.75
C HIS A 178 18.77 -1.62 18.46
N GLN A 179 18.70 -1.06 17.25
CA GLN A 179 17.60 -0.18 16.85
C GLN A 179 16.26 -0.92 16.79
N MET A 180 16.23 -2.16 16.29
CA MET A 180 15.02 -3.00 16.26
C MET A 180 14.52 -3.30 17.68
N ILE A 181 15.41 -3.68 18.59
CA ILE A 181 15.07 -3.92 20.00
C ILE A 181 14.59 -2.62 20.65
N LYS A 182 15.24 -1.48 20.37
CA LYS A 182 14.84 -0.18 20.90
C LYS A 182 13.43 0.23 20.41
N ASP A 183 13.13 -0.01 19.13
CA ASP A 183 11.89 0.42 18.51
C ASP A 183 10.71 -0.51 18.83
N THR A 184 10.96 -1.80 19.01
CA THR A 184 9.91 -2.83 19.15
C THR A 184 9.89 -3.51 20.52
N GLY A 185 10.93 -3.33 21.34
CA GLY A 185 11.09 -4.01 22.63
C GLY A 185 11.52 -5.47 22.54
N ARG A 186 11.82 -5.99 21.34
CA ARG A 186 12.16 -7.41 21.10
C ARG A 186 13.11 -7.59 19.92
N GLU A 187 13.71 -8.78 19.83
CA GLU A 187 14.52 -9.19 18.69
C GLU A 187 13.62 -9.73 17.57
N LEU A 188 13.76 -9.18 16.36
CA LEU A 188 12.96 -9.53 15.17
C LEU A 188 13.87 -9.82 13.97
N LYS A 189 13.39 -10.66 13.05
CA LYS A 189 13.95 -10.68 11.69
C LYS A 189 13.71 -9.32 11.03
N LEU A 190 14.57 -8.91 10.10
CA LEU A 190 14.48 -7.57 9.52
C LEU A 190 13.16 -7.36 8.77
N ALA A 191 12.64 -8.42 8.17
CA ALA A 191 11.42 -8.33 7.40
C ALA A 191 10.15 -8.37 8.30
N GLU A 192 10.23 -8.93 9.51
CA GLU A 192 9.22 -8.74 10.58
C GLU A 192 9.27 -7.30 11.11
N TYR A 193 10.47 -6.75 11.33
CA TYR A 193 10.64 -5.35 11.70
C TYR A 193 10.07 -4.41 10.63
N TYR A 194 10.38 -4.65 9.34
CA TYR A 194 9.77 -3.92 8.22
C TYR A 194 8.25 -4.00 8.27
N HIS A 195 7.70 -5.20 8.52
CA HIS A 195 6.25 -5.36 8.64
C HIS A 195 5.72 -4.49 9.79
N GLU A 196 6.27 -4.61 11.00
CA GLU A 196 5.85 -3.84 12.17
C GLU A 196 5.90 -2.32 11.94
N GLN A 197 7.03 -1.81 11.44
CA GLN A 197 7.22 -0.38 11.17
C GLN A 197 6.31 0.18 10.08
N THR A 198 5.77 -0.69 9.22
CA THR A 198 4.87 -0.27 8.14
C THR A 198 3.40 -0.57 8.42
N LYS A 199 3.06 -1.11 9.60
CA LYS A 199 1.66 -1.27 10.03
C LYS A 199 0.96 0.09 10.14
N HIS A 200 -0.35 0.13 9.92
CA HIS A 200 -1.14 1.29 10.29
C HIS A 200 -1.80 1.08 11.67
N SER A 201 -1.72 2.13 12.49
CA SER A 201 -2.59 2.37 13.64
C SER A 201 -3.33 3.70 13.46
N ARG A 202 -4.45 3.89 14.16
CA ARG A 202 -5.19 5.17 14.16
C ARG A 202 -4.27 6.34 14.49
N MET A 203 -3.38 6.15 15.47
CA MET A 203 -2.38 7.15 15.86
C MET A 203 -1.37 7.40 14.74
N SER A 204 -0.84 6.36 14.09
CA SER A 204 0.15 6.52 13.02
C SER A 204 -0.40 7.34 11.85
N LEU A 205 -1.67 7.16 11.46
CA LEU A 205 -2.27 7.93 10.37
C LEU A 205 -2.48 9.39 10.75
N MET A 206 -2.85 9.65 12.00
CA MET A 206 -3.01 11.01 12.50
C MET A 206 -1.66 11.75 12.54
N LEU A 207 -0.60 11.10 13.00
CA LEU A 207 0.74 11.70 13.14
C LEU A 207 1.50 11.81 11.81
N ASN A 208 1.27 10.88 10.88
CA ASN A 208 1.97 10.83 9.59
C ASN A 208 1.15 11.39 8.43
N SER A 209 0.06 12.11 8.70
CA SER A 209 -0.71 12.80 7.66
C SER A 209 0.10 13.96 7.08
N ARG A 210 0.90 13.66 6.04
CA ARG A 210 1.60 14.64 5.22
C ARG A 210 0.87 14.77 3.90
N GLY A 211 0.77 16.00 3.39
CA GLY A 211 0.27 16.22 2.04
C GLY A 211 1.20 15.59 1.00
N LEU A 212 0.64 15.18 -0.14
CA LEU A 212 1.44 14.71 -1.27
C LEU A 212 2.15 15.90 -1.94
N ASP A 213 3.43 15.72 -2.25
CA ASP A 213 4.16 16.67 -3.08
C ASP A 213 3.88 16.38 -4.56
N TRP A 214 2.86 17.02 -5.11
CA TRP A 214 2.45 16.84 -6.50
C TRP A 214 3.51 17.29 -7.52
N SER A 215 4.46 18.14 -7.13
CA SER A 215 5.54 18.59 -8.02
C SER A 215 6.54 17.47 -8.36
N THR A 216 6.60 16.44 -7.52
CA THR A 216 7.49 15.28 -7.67
C THR A 216 6.77 14.01 -8.09
N GLN A 217 5.49 14.10 -8.51
CA GLN A 217 4.73 12.93 -8.94
C GLN A 217 5.44 12.20 -10.09
N PRO A 218 5.76 10.90 -9.93
CA PRO A 218 6.53 10.17 -10.93
C PRO A 218 5.67 9.78 -12.14
N ALA A 219 6.30 9.77 -13.32
CA ALA A 219 5.68 9.24 -14.52
C ALA A 219 5.42 7.72 -14.39
N VAL A 220 4.20 7.30 -14.75
CA VAL A 220 3.77 5.89 -14.69
C VAL A 220 4.21 5.05 -15.91
N PHE A 221 4.83 5.68 -16.90
CA PHE A 221 5.42 5.02 -18.07
C PHE A 221 6.93 5.25 -18.09
N LYS A 222 7.70 4.15 -18.16
CA LYS A 222 9.15 4.24 -18.35
C LYS A 222 9.43 4.39 -19.85
N GLN A 223 10.42 5.21 -20.20
CA GLN A 223 10.82 5.44 -21.57
C GLN A 223 12.33 5.25 -21.74
N TYR A 224 12.73 4.87 -22.95
CA TYR A 224 14.11 4.80 -23.42
C TYR A 224 14.13 5.52 -24.77
N PRO A 225 14.32 6.85 -24.80
CA PRO A 225 14.19 7.65 -26.02
C PRO A 225 15.13 7.23 -27.14
N ASP A 226 16.32 6.77 -26.78
CA ASP A 226 17.38 6.37 -27.73
C ASP A 226 17.31 4.89 -28.12
N ALA A 227 16.36 4.12 -27.56
CA ALA A 227 16.20 2.72 -27.89
C ALA A 227 15.38 2.57 -29.17
N GLU A 228 15.79 1.62 -30.02
CA GLU A 228 15.03 1.23 -31.19
C GLU A 228 13.65 0.68 -30.79
N VAL A 229 12.63 1.12 -31.51
CA VAL A 229 11.24 0.81 -31.24
C VAL A 229 10.74 -0.22 -32.24
N PHE A 230 10.17 -1.32 -31.74
CA PHE A 230 9.51 -2.34 -32.52
C PHE A 230 8.00 -2.25 -32.30
N ASP A 231 7.25 -2.18 -33.39
CA ASP A 231 5.80 -2.23 -33.36
C ASP A 231 5.33 -3.65 -33.07
N LEU A 232 4.39 -3.78 -32.13
CA LEU A 232 3.67 -5.02 -31.92
C LEU A 232 2.40 -4.99 -32.78
N PRO A 233 1.98 -6.12 -33.39
CA PRO A 233 0.68 -6.19 -34.03
C PRO A 233 -0.43 -5.96 -33.01
N GLU A 234 -1.62 -5.58 -33.48
CA GLU A 234 -2.79 -5.46 -32.60
C GLU A 234 -3.06 -6.77 -31.87
N PRO A 235 -3.35 -6.75 -30.55
CA PRO A 235 -3.59 -7.96 -29.77
C PRO A 235 -4.72 -8.80 -30.36
N ARG A 236 -4.46 -10.09 -30.60
CA ARG A 236 -5.46 -11.02 -31.12
C ARG A 236 -6.54 -11.23 -30.07
N LYS A 237 -7.80 -11.11 -30.47
CA LYS A 237 -8.93 -11.51 -29.63
C LYS A 237 -8.94 -13.02 -29.49
N LEU A 238 -8.92 -13.50 -28.25
CA LEU A 238 -9.01 -14.93 -27.93
C LEU A 238 -10.42 -15.27 -27.44
N ALA A 239 -10.80 -16.53 -27.58
CA ALA A 239 -12.06 -17.08 -27.08
C ALA A 239 -11.92 -18.59 -26.85
N GLY A 240 -12.87 -19.17 -26.12
CA GLY A 240 -12.97 -20.61 -25.86
C GLY A 240 -12.31 -21.07 -24.56
N MET A 241 -11.83 -20.16 -23.72
CA MET A 241 -11.24 -20.51 -22.42
C MET A 241 -11.79 -19.61 -21.31
N SER A 242 -12.57 -20.19 -20.40
CA SER A 242 -13.04 -19.51 -19.20
C SER A 242 -11.91 -19.17 -18.23
N VAL A 243 -12.17 -18.22 -17.32
CA VAL A 243 -11.26 -17.87 -16.22
C VAL A 243 -10.87 -19.11 -15.41
N GLY A 244 -11.86 -19.89 -14.97
CA GLY A 244 -11.68 -21.09 -14.17
C GLY A 244 -10.87 -22.17 -14.88
N GLN A 245 -11.08 -22.38 -16.18
CA GLN A 245 -10.25 -23.30 -16.98
C GLN A 245 -8.79 -22.85 -17.02
N SER A 246 -8.52 -21.57 -17.27
CA SER A 246 -7.15 -21.05 -17.27
C SER A 246 -6.48 -21.17 -15.90
N ILE A 247 -7.23 -20.95 -14.82
CA ILE A 247 -6.76 -21.16 -13.45
C ILE A 247 -6.41 -22.63 -13.24
N GLU A 248 -7.24 -23.58 -13.67
CA GLU A 248 -6.94 -25.02 -13.57
C GLU A 248 -5.68 -25.41 -14.35
N LEU A 249 -5.47 -24.84 -15.54
CA LEU A 249 -4.25 -25.04 -16.32
C LEU A 249 -3.01 -24.49 -15.59
N SER A 250 -3.14 -23.37 -14.87
CA SER A 250 -2.03 -22.76 -14.13
C SER A 250 -1.53 -23.60 -12.94
N ARG A 251 -2.29 -24.63 -12.53
CA ARG A 251 -1.90 -25.58 -11.48
C ARG A 251 -0.96 -26.69 -11.99
N ARG A 252 -0.73 -26.78 -13.30
CA ARG A 252 0.19 -27.76 -13.90
C ARG A 252 1.63 -27.44 -13.50
N MET A 253 2.40 -28.47 -13.19
CA MET A 253 3.83 -28.29 -12.96
C MET A 253 4.55 -28.01 -14.27
N VAL A 254 5.33 -26.93 -14.28
CA VAL A 254 6.24 -26.61 -15.38
C VAL A 254 7.66 -26.98 -14.96
N HIS A 255 8.24 -27.91 -15.72
CA HIS A 255 9.58 -28.44 -15.54
C HIS A 255 10.57 -27.98 -16.61
N GLY A 256 10.05 -27.49 -17.73
CA GLY A 256 10.81 -27.04 -18.88
C GLY A 256 9.86 -26.82 -20.06
N PHE A 257 10.41 -26.38 -21.18
CA PHE A 257 9.64 -26.07 -22.38
C PHE A 257 10.12 -26.87 -23.59
N ALA A 258 9.20 -27.19 -24.49
CA ALA A 258 9.54 -27.69 -25.82
C ALA A 258 10.25 -26.58 -26.61
N ASN A 259 11.06 -26.97 -27.60
CA ASN A 259 11.88 -26.05 -28.39
C ASN A 259 11.08 -25.31 -29.48
N ASP A 260 9.84 -24.96 -29.18
CA ASP A 260 8.94 -24.20 -30.05
C ASP A 260 9.18 -22.70 -29.87
N GLY A 261 9.02 -21.95 -30.96
CA GLY A 261 8.99 -20.49 -30.91
C GLY A 261 7.64 -19.93 -30.48
N ILE A 262 7.59 -18.60 -30.32
CA ILE A 262 6.35 -17.83 -30.14
C ILE A 262 6.22 -16.88 -31.33
N SER A 263 5.04 -16.81 -31.94
CA SER A 263 4.80 -15.81 -33.00
C SER A 263 4.75 -14.40 -32.42
N ILE A 264 5.08 -13.38 -33.22
CA ILE A 264 4.98 -11.98 -32.77
C ILE A 264 3.55 -11.60 -32.35
N GLN A 265 2.53 -12.21 -32.99
CA GLN A 265 1.13 -12.02 -32.67
C GLN A 265 0.76 -12.60 -31.29
N GLU A 266 1.32 -13.75 -30.93
CA GLU A 266 1.15 -14.37 -29.61
C GLU A 266 1.86 -13.55 -28.53
N LEU A 267 3.09 -13.08 -28.78
CA LEU A 267 3.81 -12.22 -27.84
C LEU A 267 3.07 -10.90 -27.61
N SER A 268 2.57 -10.26 -28.67
CA SER A 268 1.73 -9.06 -28.59
C SER A 268 0.53 -9.30 -27.67
N THR A 269 -0.24 -10.35 -27.95
CA THR A 269 -1.45 -10.69 -27.19
C THR A 269 -1.12 -10.96 -25.72
N LEU A 270 -0.04 -11.70 -25.46
CA LEU A 270 0.46 -12.00 -24.13
C LEU A 270 0.84 -10.73 -23.34
N LEU A 271 1.65 -9.83 -23.93
CA LEU A 271 2.06 -8.57 -23.30
C LEU A 271 0.85 -7.66 -23.00
N TYR A 272 -0.13 -7.62 -23.91
CA TYR A 272 -1.35 -6.85 -23.74
C TYR A 272 -2.21 -7.39 -22.59
N MET A 273 -2.45 -8.71 -22.57
CA MET A 273 -3.23 -9.34 -21.49
C MET A 273 -2.50 -9.29 -20.14
N THR A 274 -1.16 -9.27 -20.12
CA THR A 274 -0.34 -9.12 -18.91
C THR A 274 -0.45 -7.71 -18.31
N ASN A 275 -0.15 -6.65 -19.08
CA ASN A 275 -0.02 -5.29 -18.51
C ASN A 275 -0.52 -4.16 -19.43
N GLY A 276 -1.19 -4.49 -20.54
CA GLY A 276 -1.67 -3.51 -21.51
C GLY A 276 -2.64 -2.50 -20.90
N VAL A 277 -2.76 -1.33 -21.52
CA VAL A 277 -3.80 -0.35 -21.19
C VAL A 277 -5.16 -0.89 -21.66
N THR A 278 -6.08 -1.10 -20.72
CA THR A 278 -7.41 -1.66 -20.99
C THR A 278 -8.53 -0.65 -20.79
N GLY A 279 -8.21 0.56 -20.31
CA GLY A 279 -9.14 1.68 -20.21
C GLY A 279 -8.49 2.93 -19.65
N SER A 280 -9.29 3.96 -19.43
CA SER A 280 -8.83 5.23 -18.86
C SER A 280 -9.92 5.88 -18.02
N LEU A 281 -9.51 6.76 -17.11
CA LEU A 281 -10.37 7.67 -16.37
C LEU A 281 -9.88 9.08 -16.62
N SER A 282 -10.77 9.96 -17.10
CA SER A 282 -10.47 11.35 -17.38
C SER A 282 -11.05 12.24 -16.28
N TYR A 283 -10.19 13.08 -15.71
CA TYR A 283 -10.53 14.17 -14.80
C TYR A 283 -10.02 15.47 -15.42
N PRO A 284 -10.54 16.64 -15.01
CA PRO A 284 -10.02 17.93 -15.48
C PRO A 284 -8.49 18.00 -15.32
N GLY A 285 -7.76 18.10 -16.45
CA GLY A 285 -6.30 18.18 -16.49
C GLY A 285 -5.53 16.88 -16.25
N LEU A 286 -6.18 15.72 -16.04
CA LEU A 286 -5.50 14.47 -15.71
C LEU A 286 -6.19 13.24 -16.30
N THR A 287 -5.43 12.37 -16.98
CA THR A 287 -5.92 11.07 -17.46
C THR A 287 -5.16 9.95 -16.77
N TYR A 288 -5.90 9.08 -16.08
CA TYR A 288 -5.37 7.84 -15.52
C TYR A 288 -5.58 6.71 -16.52
N TYR A 289 -4.49 6.07 -16.94
CA TYR A 289 -4.56 4.85 -17.75
C TYR A 289 -4.71 3.64 -16.83
N LEU A 290 -5.77 2.88 -17.05
CA LEU A 290 -6.04 1.64 -16.35
C LEU A 290 -5.45 0.48 -17.13
N ARG A 291 -4.82 -0.46 -16.43
CA ARG A 291 -4.15 -1.61 -17.03
C ARG A 291 -4.89 -2.92 -16.77
N ALA A 292 -4.52 -3.94 -17.53
CA ALA A 292 -4.95 -5.31 -17.32
C ALA A 292 -4.77 -5.73 -15.84
N ALA A 293 -3.60 -5.45 -15.27
CA ALA A 293 -3.31 -5.71 -13.86
C ALA A 293 -3.75 -4.53 -12.97
N PRO A 294 -4.38 -4.79 -11.81
CA PRO A 294 -4.59 -3.75 -10.80
C PRO A 294 -3.24 -3.29 -10.20
N SER A 295 -3.22 -2.07 -9.67
CA SER A 295 -2.06 -1.53 -8.95
C SER A 295 -2.52 -0.61 -7.84
N ALA A 296 -1.85 -0.65 -6.68
CA ALA A 296 -2.13 0.23 -5.56
C ALA A 296 -2.06 1.71 -6.00
N GLY A 297 -3.17 2.42 -5.86
CA GLY A 297 -3.26 3.83 -6.23
C GLY A 297 -3.11 4.14 -7.71
N ALA A 298 -3.15 3.13 -8.60
CA ALA A 298 -2.85 3.25 -10.02
C ALA A 298 -1.46 3.87 -10.30
N LEU A 299 -0.47 3.53 -9.47
CA LEU A 299 0.90 4.06 -9.55
C LEU A 299 1.82 3.23 -10.45
N TYR A 300 1.47 1.97 -10.72
CA TYR A 300 2.14 1.06 -11.65
C TYR A 300 3.67 1.01 -11.47
N PRO A 301 4.16 0.61 -10.27
CA PRO A 301 5.59 0.51 -10.00
C PRO A 301 6.27 -0.53 -10.89
N THR A 302 5.54 -1.58 -11.25
CA THR A 302 6.10 -2.72 -11.97
C THR A 302 6.42 -2.38 -13.42
N VAL A 303 7.65 -2.69 -13.83
CA VAL A 303 8.11 -2.58 -15.23
C VAL A 303 8.32 -3.99 -15.77
N THR A 304 7.94 -4.19 -17.04
CA THR A 304 8.05 -5.48 -17.73
C THR A 304 9.19 -5.42 -18.74
N TYR A 305 10.25 -6.18 -18.48
CA TYR A 305 11.26 -6.51 -19.47
C TYR A 305 10.98 -7.90 -20.02
N ILE A 306 11.43 -8.15 -21.24
CA ILE A 306 11.43 -9.49 -21.82
C ILE A 306 12.83 -9.80 -22.38
N ILE A 307 13.29 -11.01 -22.11
CA ILE A 307 14.42 -11.62 -22.78
C ILE A 307 13.86 -12.52 -23.86
N VAL A 308 14.13 -12.16 -25.11
CA VAL A 308 13.71 -12.91 -26.30
C VAL A 308 14.81 -13.89 -26.66
N LYS A 309 14.44 -15.17 -26.82
CA LYS A 309 15.29 -16.25 -27.36
C LYS A 309 14.80 -16.72 -28.73
N ASN A 310 13.50 -17.01 -28.84
CA ASN A 310 12.90 -17.57 -30.05
C ASN A 310 11.50 -16.99 -30.26
N VAL A 311 11.46 -15.74 -30.73
CA VAL A 311 10.21 -15.06 -31.11
C VAL A 311 10.33 -14.62 -32.56
N GLU A 312 9.32 -14.95 -33.36
CA GLU A 312 9.26 -14.59 -34.77
C GLU A 312 9.44 -13.07 -34.96
N GLY A 313 10.32 -12.67 -35.88
CA GLY A 313 10.54 -11.26 -36.23
C GLY A 313 11.35 -10.44 -35.21
N LEU A 314 11.81 -11.02 -34.11
CA LEU A 314 12.65 -10.34 -33.11
C LEU A 314 14.03 -11.01 -32.98
N THR A 315 15.09 -10.19 -32.97
CA THR A 315 16.45 -10.67 -32.66
C THR A 315 16.57 -11.06 -31.19
N THR A 316 17.37 -12.09 -30.88
CA THR A 316 17.67 -12.47 -29.50
C THR A 316 18.22 -11.29 -28.71
N GLY A 317 17.65 -11.02 -27.54
CA GLY A 317 18.05 -9.83 -26.79
C GLY A 317 17.15 -9.44 -25.62
N LEU A 318 17.50 -8.32 -25.01
CA LEU A 318 16.72 -7.66 -23.96
C LEU A 318 15.83 -6.59 -24.57
N TYR A 319 14.55 -6.64 -24.20
CA TYR A 319 13.56 -5.65 -24.56
C TYR A 319 12.82 -5.13 -23.33
N HIS A 320 12.32 -3.90 -23.43
CA HIS A 320 11.41 -3.30 -22.46
C HIS A 320 10.04 -3.10 -23.10
N TYR A 321 8.98 -3.54 -22.42
CA TYR A 321 7.61 -3.36 -22.89
C TYR A 321 7.11 -1.94 -22.61
N ARG A 322 6.88 -1.20 -23.69
CA ARG A 322 6.34 0.16 -23.67
C ARG A 322 4.82 0.09 -23.64
N VAL A 323 4.27 0.07 -22.42
CA VAL A 323 2.84 -0.11 -22.16
C VAL A 323 1.95 0.97 -22.79
N LYS A 324 2.42 2.23 -22.85
CA LYS A 324 1.60 3.40 -23.23
C LYS A 324 0.93 3.24 -24.59
N ASP A 325 1.64 2.67 -25.55
CA ASP A 325 1.26 2.56 -26.95
C ASP A 325 1.55 1.17 -27.52
N HIS A 326 1.69 0.18 -26.64
CA HIS A 326 1.85 -1.24 -26.99
C HIS A 326 3.01 -1.51 -27.96
N LYS A 327 4.23 -1.17 -27.55
CA LYS A 327 5.46 -1.40 -28.34
C LYS A 327 6.57 -2.05 -27.53
N LEU A 328 7.65 -2.47 -28.20
CA LEU A 328 8.88 -2.90 -27.55
C LEU A 328 10.01 -1.91 -27.80
N HIS A 329 10.81 -1.64 -26.77
CA HIS A 329 12.13 -1.03 -26.92
C HIS A 329 13.17 -2.13 -26.94
N ARG A 330 14.02 -2.20 -27.96
CA ARG A 330 15.21 -3.08 -27.96
C ARG A 330 16.31 -2.39 -27.17
N LEU A 331 16.64 -2.94 -26.00
CA LEU A 331 17.67 -2.38 -25.12
C LEU A 331 19.05 -2.97 -25.43
N LYS A 332 19.10 -4.25 -25.79
CA LYS A 332 20.35 -4.94 -26.11
C LYS A 332 20.10 -6.13 -27.04
N ALA A 333 20.70 -6.13 -28.22
CA ALA A 333 20.82 -7.35 -29.03
C ALA A 333 21.98 -8.20 -28.46
N ASN A 334 21.70 -9.45 -28.09
CA ASN A 334 22.69 -10.34 -27.50
C ASN A 334 22.21 -11.80 -27.61
N GLU A 335 22.84 -12.58 -28.49
CA GLU A 335 22.50 -13.98 -28.77
C GLU A 335 22.68 -14.94 -27.58
N THR A 336 23.40 -14.56 -26.52
CA THR A 336 23.62 -15.41 -25.35
C THR A 336 22.94 -14.92 -24.08
N ILE A 337 22.15 -13.84 -24.14
CA ILE A 337 21.60 -13.20 -22.94
C ILE A 337 20.72 -14.13 -22.08
N TYR A 338 19.98 -15.04 -22.70
CA TYR A 338 19.17 -16.03 -21.98
C TYR A 338 20.05 -17.04 -21.23
N LYS A 339 21.22 -17.41 -21.79
CA LYS A 339 22.21 -18.26 -21.10
C LYS A 339 22.84 -17.52 -19.92
N ASP A 340 23.07 -16.21 -20.08
CA ASP A 340 23.60 -15.39 -19.00
C ASP A 340 22.58 -15.26 -17.86
N LEU A 341 21.29 -15.10 -18.17
CA LEU A 341 20.24 -15.17 -17.15
C LEU A 341 20.14 -16.56 -16.51
N ALA A 342 20.20 -17.63 -17.31
CA ALA A 342 20.09 -19.00 -16.83
C ALA A 342 21.14 -19.33 -15.75
N LYS A 343 22.36 -18.80 -15.87
CA LYS A 343 23.43 -18.96 -14.87
C LYS A 343 23.09 -18.30 -13.52
N LEU A 344 22.15 -17.37 -13.48
CA LEU A 344 21.80 -16.53 -12.32
C LEU A 344 20.54 -17.00 -11.58
N VAL A 345 19.95 -18.12 -12.00
CA VAL A 345 18.77 -18.72 -11.35
C VAL A 345 19.02 -20.20 -11.05
N PRO A 346 18.33 -20.80 -10.06
CA PRO A 346 18.38 -22.25 -9.86
C PRO A 346 17.80 -23.02 -11.06
N GLN A 347 16.73 -22.50 -11.66
CA GLN A 347 16.00 -23.13 -12.77
C GLN A 347 16.60 -22.86 -14.15
N SER A 348 17.92 -23.06 -14.31
CA SER A 348 18.68 -22.69 -15.50
C SER A 348 18.15 -23.34 -16.79
N ASP A 349 17.87 -24.63 -16.76
CA ASP A 349 17.22 -25.43 -17.82
C ASP A 349 15.87 -24.84 -18.28
N VAL A 350 15.06 -24.35 -17.35
CA VAL A 350 13.76 -23.74 -17.64
C VAL A 350 13.94 -22.41 -18.38
N ILE A 351 14.93 -21.59 -17.97
CA ILE A 351 15.27 -20.36 -18.70
C ILE A 351 15.81 -20.69 -20.09
N GLU A 352 16.73 -21.65 -20.19
CA GLU A 352 17.36 -22.01 -21.46
C GLU A 352 16.39 -22.61 -22.47
N SER A 353 15.38 -23.35 -22.01
CA SER A 353 14.34 -23.91 -22.88
C SER A 353 13.27 -22.88 -23.31
N ALA A 354 13.06 -21.81 -22.54
CA ALA A 354 11.99 -20.85 -22.81
C ALA A 354 12.24 -19.98 -24.06
N PRO A 355 11.28 -19.88 -25.01
CA PRO A 355 11.37 -18.95 -26.13
C PRO A 355 11.35 -17.47 -25.71
N VAL A 356 10.69 -17.14 -24.60
CA VAL A 356 10.67 -15.80 -24.01
C VAL A 356 10.66 -15.87 -22.49
N THR A 357 11.37 -14.94 -21.85
CA THR A 357 11.36 -14.80 -20.38
C THR A 357 10.98 -13.39 -19.98
N PHE A 358 9.91 -13.24 -19.21
CA PHE A 358 9.48 -11.97 -18.65
C PHE A 358 10.28 -11.72 -17.35
N VAL A 359 10.71 -10.48 -17.14
CA VAL A 359 11.36 -10.05 -15.90
C VAL A 359 10.64 -8.82 -15.38
N PHE A 360 10.05 -8.96 -14.19
CA PHE A 360 9.33 -7.89 -13.51
C PHE A 360 10.25 -7.21 -12.51
N THR A 361 10.40 -5.90 -12.67
CA THR A 361 11.13 -5.03 -11.73
C THR A 361 10.16 -4.06 -11.08
N THR A 362 10.59 -3.34 -10.05
CA THR A 362 9.83 -2.25 -9.44
C THR A 362 10.63 -0.97 -9.41
N ILE A 363 10.04 0.14 -9.88
CA ILE A 363 10.57 1.49 -9.64
C ILE A 363 10.04 1.95 -8.28
N PHE A 364 10.90 1.93 -7.26
CA PHE A 364 10.50 2.16 -5.85
C PHE A 364 9.75 3.49 -5.67
N PHE A 365 10.27 4.56 -6.29
CA PHE A 365 9.74 5.91 -6.11
C PHE A 365 8.30 6.08 -6.63
N ARG A 366 7.86 5.26 -7.61
CA ARG A 366 6.47 5.33 -8.12
C ARG A 366 5.44 5.14 -7.02
N THR A 367 5.71 4.19 -6.14
CA THR A 367 4.79 3.84 -5.06
C THR A 367 5.16 4.55 -3.76
N SER A 368 6.45 4.77 -3.47
CA SER A 368 6.87 5.49 -2.25
C SER A 368 6.49 6.97 -2.27
N TRP A 369 6.33 7.59 -3.44
CA TRP A 369 5.81 8.96 -3.57
C TRP A 369 4.46 9.15 -2.84
N LYS A 370 3.57 8.15 -2.89
CA LYS A 370 2.26 8.20 -2.22
C LYS A 370 2.23 7.49 -0.88
N TYR A 371 2.92 6.36 -0.79
CA TYR A 371 2.75 5.41 0.32
C TYR A 371 3.99 5.28 1.22
N GLU A 372 4.98 6.15 1.00
CA GLU A 372 6.22 6.22 1.76
C GLU A 372 6.81 4.80 1.98
N GLN A 373 7.20 4.47 3.21
CA GLN A 373 7.89 3.22 3.53
C GLN A 373 7.01 1.97 3.38
N ARG A 374 5.67 2.08 3.39
CA ARG A 374 4.76 0.94 3.19
C ARG A 374 4.76 0.46 1.74
N SER A 375 5.29 1.25 0.81
CA SER A 375 5.27 1.01 -0.64
C SER A 375 5.86 -0.33 -1.10
N TYR A 376 6.79 -0.91 -0.34
CA TYR A 376 7.39 -2.20 -0.72
C TYR A 376 6.38 -3.35 -0.62
N ARG A 377 5.41 -3.28 0.32
CA ARG A 377 4.29 -4.23 0.39
C ARG A 377 3.48 -4.21 -0.91
N TYR A 378 3.11 -3.01 -1.35
CA TYR A 378 2.32 -2.79 -2.55
C TYR A 378 3.07 -3.15 -3.82
N SER A 379 4.36 -2.84 -3.90
CA SER A 379 5.20 -3.21 -5.05
C SER A 379 5.25 -4.73 -5.22
N CYS A 380 5.35 -5.48 -4.13
CA CYS A 380 5.32 -6.94 -4.20
C CYS A 380 3.92 -7.45 -4.56
N LEU A 381 2.85 -6.93 -3.94
CA LEU A 381 1.47 -7.32 -4.30
C LEU A 381 1.17 -7.07 -5.79
N ASP A 382 1.55 -5.90 -6.31
CA ASP A 382 1.36 -5.53 -7.72
C ASP A 382 2.13 -6.48 -8.66
N ALA A 383 3.35 -6.90 -8.29
CA ALA A 383 4.09 -7.91 -9.04
C ALA A 383 3.42 -9.28 -9.01
N GLY A 384 2.80 -9.66 -7.88
CA GLY A 384 1.99 -10.89 -7.76
C GLY A 384 0.75 -10.88 -8.65
N HIS A 385 0.00 -9.77 -8.66
CA HIS A 385 -1.13 -9.56 -9.58
C HIS A 385 -0.69 -9.71 -11.04
N LEU A 386 0.44 -9.12 -11.39
CA LEU A 386 0.99 -9.20 -12.75
C LEU A 386 1.46 -10.60 -13.13
N ALA A 387 2.09 -11.31 -12.18
CA ALA A 387 2.57 -12.68 -12.37
C ALA A 387 1.42 -13.64 -12.68
N VAL A 388 0.35 -13.64 -11.87
CA VAL A 388 -0.77 -14.54 -12.14
C VAL A 388 -1.48 -14.19 -13.44
N GLN A 389 -1.62 -12.90 -13.77
CA GLN A 389 -2.25 -12.50 -15.01
C GLN A 389 -1.44 -12.96 -16.23
N THR A 390 -0.12 -12.91 -16.14
CA THR A 390 0.79 -13.46 -17.16
C THR A 390 0.64 -14.96 -17.33
N MET A 391 0.54 -15.71 -16.23
CA MET A 391 0.32 -17.15 -16.29
C MET A 391 -1.01 -17.50 -16.98
N LEU A 392 -2.08 -16.80 -16.61
CA LEU A 392 -3.42 -17.05 -17.17
C LEU A 392 -3.49 -16.66 -18.66
N ALA A 393 -2.83 -15.56 -19.04
CA ALA A 393 -2.69 -15.16 -20.43
C ALA A 393 -1.90 -16.19 -21.24
N ALA A 394 -0.77 -16.69 -20.71
CA ALA A 394 0.00 -17.75 -21.35
C ALA A 394 -0.84 -19.02 -21.58
N ASN A 395 -1.61 -19.44 -20.58
CA ASN A 395 -2.48 -20.62 -20.70
C ASN A 395 -3.53 -20.47 -21.82
N SER A 396 -4.10 -19.27 -22.02
CA SER A 396 -5.05 -19.01 -23.12
C SER A 396 -4.45 -19.10 -24.51
N LEU A 397 -3.12 -19.10 -24.61
CA LEU A 397 -2.34 -19.32 -25.82
C LEU A 397 -1.71 -20.72 -25.86
N ASN A 398 -2.15 -21.64 -25.00
CA ASN A 398 -1.61 -23.00 -24.84
C ASN A 398 -0.12 -23.05 -24.43
N TYR A 399 0.36 -22.02 -23.74
CA TYR A 399 1.68 -21.99 -23.13
C TYR A 399 1.60 -22.21 -21.62
N GLY A 400 2.68 -22.74 -21.03
CA GLY A 400 2.90 -22.73 -19.60
C GLY A 400 3.82 -21.61 -19.17
N ALA A 401 3.81 -21.29 -17.88
CA ALA A 401 4.69 -20.32 -17.27
C ALA A 401 5.26 -20.86 -15.94
N LYS A 402 6.54 -20.57 -15.67
CA LYS A 402 7.17 -20.86 -14.37
C LYS A 402 7.39 -19.55 -13.62
N LEU A 403 7.16 -19.54 -12.31
CA LEU A 403 7.53 -18.41 -11.46
C LEU A 403 8.89 -18.69 -10.81
N ILE A 404 9.83 -17.77 -10.96
CA ILE A 404 11.17 -17.84 -10.37
C ILE A 404 11.33 -16.62 -9.47
N GLY A 405 11.36 -16.89 -8.16
CA GLY A 405 11.54 -15.90 -7.11
C GLY A 405 12.97 -15.89 -6.55
N ARG A 406 13.75 -16.95 -6.80
CA ARG A 406 15.15 -17.08 -6.36
C ARG A 406 16.12 -16.81 -7.51
N PHE A 407 16.97 -15.80 -7.39
CA PHE A 407 17.96 -15.41 -8.40
C PHE A 407 19.04 -14.52 -7.79
N ASP A 408 20.21 -14.40 -8.44
CA ASP A 408 21.28 -13.48 -8.02
C ASP A 408 20.88 -12.02 -8.34
N ASP A 409 20.33 -11.30 -7.35
CA ASP A 409 19.68 -9.99 -7.57
C ASP A 409 20.64 -8.99 -8.23
N ALA A 410 21.86 -8.86 -7.69
CA ALA A 410 22.81 -7.87 -8.18
C ALA A 410 23.22 -8.13 -9.64
N LYS A 411 23.47 -9.40 -9.98
CA LYS A 411 23.83 -9.77 -11.35
C LYS A 411 22.65 -9.66 -12.31
N VAL A 412 21.43 -9.97 -11.88
CA VAL A 412 20.23 -9.81 -12.73
C VAL A 412 19.94 -8.32 -12.96
N ASN A 413 20.02 -7.48 -11.93
CA ASN A 413 19.87 -6.03 -12.10
C ASN A 413 20.93 -5.46 -13.06
N SER A 414 22.18 -5.92 -12.95
CA SER A 414 23.27 -5.55 -13.86
C SER A 414 23.03 -6.04 -15.29
N LEU A 415 22.55 -7.27 -15.47
CA LEU A 415 22.19 -7.84 -16.79
C LEU A 415 21.12 -6.98 -17.50
N LEU A 416 20.17 -6.45 -16.74
CA LEU A 416 19.11 -5.57 -17.21
C LEU A 416 19.53 -4.09 -17.35
N GLY A 417 20.73 -3.72 -16.88
CA GLY A 417 21.21 -2.34 -16.88
C GLY A 417 20.47 -1.42 -15.92
N LEU A 418 19.99 -1.93 -14.77
CA LEU A 418 19.22 -1.16 -13.80
C LEU A 418 20.12 -0.32 -12.89
N ASN A 419 19.59 0.83 -12.47
CA ASN A 419 20.11 1.52 -11.30
C ASN A 419 19.42 0.96 -10.05
N GLU A 420 20.13 0.12 -9.30
CA GLU A 420 19.60 -0.62 -8.14
C GLU A 420 19.06 0.28 -7.03
N GLN A 421 19.50 1.55 -6.96
CA GLN A 421 18.99 2.53 -6.00
C GLN A 421 17.57 3.00 -6.34
N LYS A 422 17.14 2.85 -7.59
CA LYS A 422 15.87 3.36 -8.12
C LYS A 422 14.92 2.24 -8.55
N GLU A 423 15.48 1.14 -9.07
CA GLU A 423 14.72 0.03 -9.64
C GLU A 423 15.39 -1.30 -9.34
N GLY A 424 14.62 -2.30 -8.90
CA GLY A 424 15.14 -3.62 -8.55
C GLY A 424 14.25 -4.74 -9.08
N THR A 425 14.85 -5.88 -9.39
CA THR A 425 14.14 -7.07 -9.89
C THR A 425 13.32 -7.75 -8.79
N LEU A 426 12.10 -8.19 -9.12
CA LEU A 426 11.18 -8.86 -8.20
C LEU A 426 10.91 -10.32 -8.59
N LEU A 427 10.56 -10.58 -9.84
CA LEU A 427 10.14 -11.89 -10.34
C LEU A 427 10.60 -12.14 -11.76
N ILE A 428 10.95 -13.38 -12.07
CA ILE A 428 11.29 -13.86 -13.41
C ILE A 428 10.25 -14.91 -13.81
N VAL A 429 9.72 -14.82 -15.03
CA VAL A 429 8.64 -15.66 -15.55
C VAL A 429 8.97 -16.15 -16.96
N PRO A 430 9.68 -17.27 -17.13
CA PRO A 430 9.85 -17.91 -18.43
C PRO A 430 8.55 -18.56 -18.90
N ILE A 431 8.29 -18.48 -20.20
CA ILE A 431 7.04 -18.88 -20.86
C ILE A 431 7.38 -19.66 -22.13
N GLY A 432 6.66 -20.76 -22.37
CA GLY A 432 6.81 -21.61 -23.56
C GLY A 432 5.83 -22.77 -23.57
N LYS A 433 5.86 -23.60 -24.62
CA LYS A 433 5.04 -24.82 -24.65
C LYS A 433 5.60 -25.80 -23.63
N ILE A 434 4.75 -26.35 -22.76
CA ILE A 434 5.20 -27.27 -21.70
C ILE A 434 5.78 -28.53 -22.36
N ALA A 435 6.99 -28.91 -21.98
CA ALA A 435 7.59 -30.18 -22.41
C ALA A 435 6.88 -31.38 -21.75
N GLU A 436 6.73 -32.49 -22.48
CA GLU A 436 6.10 -33.71 -21.95
C GLU A 436 6.97 -34.46 -20.94
N ALA A 437 8.30 -34.34 -21.05
CA ALA A 437 9.25 -35.02 -20.16
C ALA A 437 9.76 -34.10 -19.04
N PRO A 438 9.92 -34.61 -17.80
CA PRO A 438 10.59 -33.90 -16.72
C PRO A 438 12.10 -33.70 -17.05
N PRO A 439 12.80 -32.79 -16.34
CA PRO A 439 14.18 -32.46 -16.65
C PRO A 439 15.11 -33.64 -16.31
N SER A 440 16.27 -33.69 -16.99
CA SER A 440 17.27 -34.75 -16.84
C SER A 440 18.03 -34.72 -15.52
N SER A 441 18.01 -33.60 -14.77
CA SER A 441 18.68 -33.44 -13.48
C SER A 441 17.75 -32.87 -12.42
N THR A 442 17.83 -33.41 -11.21
CA THR A 442 17.12 -32.88 -10.04
C THR A 442 17.95 -31.85 -9.26
N GLU A 443 19.27 -31.86 -9.37
CA GLU A 443 20.14 -30.95 -8.61
C GLU A 443 20.16 -29.53 -9.19
N ARG A 444 20.23 -28.54 -8.29
CA ARG A 444 20.14 -27.11 -8.61
C ARG A 444 21.29 -26.36 -7.94
N ALA A 445 21.80 -25.32 -8.60
CA ALA A 445 22.76 -24.42 -7.96
C ALA A 445 22.13 -23.79 -6.71
N ALA A 446 22.89 -23.74 -5.62
CA ALA A 446 22.46 -23.14 -4.38
C ALA A 446 22.62 -21.61 -4.42
N PHE A 447 21.75 -20.93 -3.69
CA PHE A 447 21.76 -19.49 -3.53
C PHE A 447 21.63 -19.17 -2.05
N THR A 448 22.45 -18.25 -1.57
CA THR A 448 22.48 -17.87 -0.16
C THR A 448 22.21 -16.39 -0.02
N LEU A 449 21.45 -16.01 1.01
CA LEU A 449 21.14 -14.60 1.25
C LEU A 449 22.44 -13.85 1.51
N GLN A 450 22.65 -12.78 0.74
CA GLN A 450 23.79 -11.88 0.87
C GLN A 450 23.21 -10.47 0.92
N PRO A 451 22.83 -9.97 2.11
CA PRO A 451 22.22 -8.67 2.28
C PRO A 451 23.03 -7.56 1.60
N HIS A 452 22.40 -6.86 0.67
CA HIS A 452 23.00 -5.73 -0.05
C HIS A 452 22.76 -4.42 0.71
N GLN A 453 23.80 -3.58 0.81
CA GLN A 453 23.72 -2.28 1.48
C GLN A 453 23.58 -1.15 0.47
N PHE A 454 22.48 -0.42 0.54
CA PHE A 454 22.28 0.78 -0.27
C PHE A 454 22.76 2.04 0.47
N GLU A 455 23.41 2.96 -0.25
CA GLU A 455 23.82 4.27 0.27
C GLU A 455 22.70 5.33 0.16
N GLY A 456 22.73 6.33 1.06
CA GLY A 456 21.88 7.54 0.97
C GLY A 456 20.92 7.79 2.13
N LYS A 457 20.31 8.99 2.17
CA LYS A 457 19.46 9.47 3.29
C LYS A 457 17.94 9.20 3.12
N GLY A 458 17.45 8.81 1.94
CA GLY A 458 16.02 8.63 1.63
C GLY A 458 15.59 7.16 1.47
N ASP A 459 14.31 6.86 1.73
CA ASP A 459 13.68 5.52 1.63
C ASP A 459 14.42 4.41 2.38
N LYS A 460 14.92 4.75 3.57
CA LYS A 460 15.78 3.88 4.37
C LYS A 460 15.17 2.51 4.61
N LEU A 461 13.88 2.43 4.92
CA LEU A 461 13.25 1.17 5.29
C LEU A 461 12.96 0.29 4.05
N ILE A 462 12.54 0.89 2.93
CA ILE A 462 12.36 0.18 1.64
C ILE A 462 13.68 -0.39 1.15
N LYS A 463 14.74 0.43 1.13
CA LYS A 463 16.07 0.00 0.71
C LYS A 463 16.63 -1.07 1.64
N LEU A 464 16.42 -0.94 2.95
CA LEU A 464 16.84 -1.91 3.94
C LEU A 464 16.17 -3.27 3.71
N ILE A 465 14.84 -3.33 3.57
CA ILE A 465 14.15 -4.60 3.31
C ILE A 465 14.49 -5.17 1.92
N HIS A 466 14.60 -4.32 0.90
CA HIS A 466 14.94 -4.78 -0.43
C HIS A 466 16.34 -5.40 -0.43
N GLY A 467 17.32 -4.73 0.18
CA GLY A 467 18.71 -5.18 0.25
C GLY A 467 18.88 -6.45 1.08
N ALA A 468 18.18 -6.56 2.21
CA ALA A 468 18.21 -7.76 3.05
C ALA A 468 17.69 -9.03 2.39
N THR A 469 16.94 -8.87 1.31
CA THR A 469 16.34 -9.97 0.58
C THR A 469 17.12 -10.34 -0.68
N PHE A 470 18.36 -9.85 -0.83
CA PHE A 470 19.24 -10.20 -1.95
C PHE A 470 19.80 -11.60 -1.79
N PHE A 471 19.79 -12.34 -2.89
CA PHE A 471 20.46 -13.62 -3.05
C PHE A 471 21.74 -13.45 -3.88
N SER A 472 22.72 -14.29 -3.60
CA SER A 472 23.86 -14.51 -4.49
C SER A 472 24.02 -16.00 -4.75
N LYS A 473 24.42 -16.33 -5.98
CA LYS A 473 24.73 -17.70 -6.36
C LYS A 473 25.96 -18.20 -5.60
N THR A 474 25.92 -19.44 -5.14
CA THR A 474 27.09 -20.14 -4.59
C THR A 474 27.60 -21.19 -5.59
N ASN A 475 28.75 -21.80 -5.30
CA ASN A 475 29.28 -22.91 -6.09
C ASN A 475 28.73 -24.28 -5.65
N GLU A 476 27.85 -24.30 -4.64
CA GLU A 476 27.27 -25.53 -4.12
C GLU A 476 26.06 -25.96 -4.95
N MET A 477 25.80 -27.27 -4.96
CA MET A 477 24.60 -27.85 -5.53
C MET A 477 23.70 -28.33 -4.38
N VAL A 478 22.41 -28.08 -4.50
CA VAL A 478 21.39 -28.50 -3.54
C VAL A 478 20.27 -29.24 -4.25
N GLN A 479 19.64 -30.17 -3.52
CA GLN A 479 18.39 -30.74 -3.97
C GLN A 479 17.27 -29.69 -3.91
N PRO A 480 16.24 -29.78 -4.76
CA PRO A 480 15.12 -28.87 -4.70
C PRO A 480 14.44 -28.96 -3.33
N PHE A 481 14.03 -27.82 -2.79
CA PHE A 481 13.29 -27.81 -1.54
C PHE A 481 12.03 -28.67 -1.64
N PRO A 482 11.70 -29.44 -0.59
CA PRO A 482 10.49 -30.25 -0.59
C PRO A 482 9.27 -29.36 -0.76
N LYS A 483 8.26 -29.86 -1.50
CA LYS A 483 6.99 -29.15 -1.65
C LYS A 483 6.34 -29.00 -0.27
N TYR A 484 6.01 -27.76 0.09
CA TYR A 484 5.24 -27.51 1.29
C TYR A 484 3.76 -27.82 1.02
N GLN A 485 3.21 -28.77 1.76
CA GLN A 485 1.76 -29.04 1.72
C GLN A 485 1.06 -28.03 2.63
N PRO A 486 0.02 -27.33 2.14
CA PRO A 486 -0.79 -26.45 2.98
C PRO A 486 -1.39 -27.23 4.14
N ILE A 487 -1.23 -26.72 5.37
CA ILE A 487 -1.85 -27.29 6.56
C ILE A 487 -2.95 -26.34 7.03
N ASP A 488 -4.19 -26.83 7.05
CA ASP A 488 -5.31 -26.10 7.62
C ASP A 488 -5.11 -25.96 9.13
N LYS A 489 -5.53 -24.82 9.69
CA LYS A 489 -5.42 -24.59 11.12
C LYS A 489 -6.34 -25.50 11.93
N PRO A 490 -5.90 -25.96 13.11
CA PRO A 490 -6.67 -26.87 13.95
C PRO A 490 -7.76 -26.10 14.73
N TYR A 491 -8.77 -25.59 14.02
CA TYR A 491 -9.99 -25.07 14.64
C TYR A 491 -10.88 -26.23 15.08
N VAL A 492 -10.55 -26.82 16.23
CA VAL A 492 -11.27 -27.95 16.85
C VAL A 492 -12.59 -27.46 17.47
N ASN A 493 -13.67 -28.21 17.29
CA ASN A 493 -15.02 -27.94 17.83
C ASN A 493 -15.72 -26.68 17.31
N PHE A 494 -15.28 -26.11 16.20
CA PHE A 494 -16.00 -25.01 15.55
C PHE A 494 -16.97 -25.55 14.48
N PRO A 495 -18.15 -24.92 14.27
CA PRO A 495 -19.10 -25.35 13.24
C PRO A 495 -18.47 -25.33 11.84
N ILE A 496 -18.66 -26.42 11.09
CA ILE A 496 -18.16 -26.57 9.72
C ILE A 496 -19.33 -26.44 8.74
N ILE A 497 -19.16 -25.61 7.72
CA ILE A 497 -20.08 -25.45 6.60
C ILE A 497 -19.35 -25.93 5.34
N HIS A 498 -19.76 -27.08 4.80
CA HIS A 498 -19.22 -27.56 3.54
C HIS A 498 -19.78 -26.75 2.37
N LEU A 499 -18.90 -26.32 1.47
CA LEU A 499 -19.29 -25.52 0.31
C LEU A 499 -19.73 -26.43 -0.86
N PRO A 500 -20.71 -26.00 -1.69
CA PRO A 500 -21.13 -26.74 -2.87
C PRO A 500 -19.97 -26.99 -3.83
N LYS A 501 -19.81 -28.22 -4.33
CA LYS A 501 -18.72 -28.59 -5.25
C LYS A 501 -19.05 -28.40 -6.74
N GLN A 502 -20.14 -27.70 -7.03
CA GLN A 502 -20.49 -27.29 -8.39
C GLN A 502 -19.90 -25.91 -8.62
N PHE A 503 -18.87 -25.84 -9.44
CA PHE A 503 -18.11 -24.60 -9.67
C PHE A 503 -18.47 -23.98 -11.01
N ASN A 504 -18.85 -22.71 -10.98
CA ASN A 504 -18.97 -21.90 -12.19
C ASN A 504 -17.59 -21.36 -12.58
N ALA A 505 -17.09 -21.80 -13.74
CA ALA A 505 -15.77 -21.40 -14.25
C ALA A 505 -15.69 -19.93 -14.69
N GLY A 506 -16.82 -19.22 -14.70
CA GLY A 506 -16.92 -17.84 -15.16
C GLY A 506 -16.81 -17.71 -16.68
N ASP A 507 -16.92 -16.47 -17.14
CA ASP A 507 -16.82 -16.09 -18.54
C ASP A 507 -15.46 -16.36 -19.17
N ASP A 508 -15.41 -16.15 -20.49
CA ASP A 508 -14.18 -16.17 -21.27
C ASP A 508 -13.10 -15.22 -20.71
N LEU A 509 -11.88 -15.73 -20.59
CA LEU A 509 -10.77 -15.05 -19.94
C LEU A 509 -10.38 -13.76 -20.66
N TYR A 510 -10.31 -13.76 -21.98
CA TYR A 510 -9.81 -12.62 -22.74
C TYR A 510 -10.67 -11.37 -22.51
N PRO A 511 -12.00 -11.37 -22.79
CA PRO A 511 -12.84 -10.21 -22.50
C PRO A 511 -12.89 -9.92 -20.99
N THR A 512 -12.77 -10.94 -20.13
CA THR A 512 -12.71 -10.76 -18.68
C THR A 512 -11.49 -9.94 -18.23
N ILE A 513 -10.30 -10.21 -18.77
CA ILE A 513 -9.10 -9.41 -18.48
C ILE A 513 -9.28 -7.96 -18.90
N LEU A 514 -9.91 -7.71 -20.05
CA LEU A 514 -10.12 -6.35 -20.56
C LEU A 514 -11.17 -5.57 -19.75
N ARG A 515 -12.25 -6.24 -19.33
CA ARG A 515 -13.35 -5.64 -18.57
C ARG A 515 -13.06 -5.50 -17.07
N ARG A 516 -12.08 -6.25 -16.54
CA ARG A 516 -11.71 -6.24 -15.12
C ARG A 516 -11.41 -4.83 -14.62
N ARG A 517 -12.12 -4.41 -13.57
CA ARG A 517 -11.90 -3.14 -12.85
C ARG A 517 -12.04 -3.36 -11.35
N SER A 518 -11.47 -2.45 -10.57
CA SER A 518 -11.71 -2.44 -9.12
C SER A 518 -13.07 -1.83 -8.83
N ALA A 519 -14.04 -2.66 -8.45
CA ALA A 519 -15.39 -2.25 -8.09
C ALA A 519 -15.39 -1.62 -6.69
N ARG A 520 -15.96 -0.43 -6.52
CA ARG A 520 -15.93 0.30 -5.23
C ARG A 520 -17.30 0.49 -4.59
N ARG A 521 -18.35 -0.03 -5.23
CA ARG A 521 -19.74 0.09 -4.80
C ARG A 521 -20.47 -1.21 -5.07
N TRP A 522 -21.34 -1.57 -4.15
CA TRP A 522 -22.09 -2.83 -4.19
C TRP A 522 -23.58 -2.54 -4.23
N THR A 523 -24.34 -3.49 -4.77
CA THR A 523 -25.79 -3.54 -4.60
C THR A 523 -26.12 -4.15 -3.23
N GLN A 524 -27.40 -4.26 -2.89
CA GLN A 524 -27.84 -4.99 -1.69
C GLN A 524 -28.20 -6.46 -2.00
N THR A 525 -28.06 -6.89 -3.25
CA THR A 525 -28.36 -8.25 -3.66
C THR A 525 -27.32 -9.20 -3.05
N PRO A 526 -27.76 -10.19 -2.25
CA PRO A 526 -26.84 -11.13 -1.61
C PRO A 526 -26.13 -11.99 -2.65
N MET A 527 -24.84 -12.21 -2.42
CA MET A 527 -24.08 -13.24 -3.13
C MET A 527 -24.65 -14.61 -2.79
N THR A 528 -24.75 -15.48 -3.78
CA THR A 528 -25.16 -16.88 -3.61
C THR A 528 -24.04 -17.72 -2.99
N LEU A 529 -24.42 -18.88 -2.43
CA LEU A 529 -23.43 -19.80 -1.85
C LEU A 529 -22.57 -20.44 -2.95
N GLU A 530 -23.14 -20.68 -4.12
CA GLU A 530 -22.48 -21.24 -5.31
C GLU A 530 -21.44 -20.27 -5.89
N GLU A 531 -21.74 -18.96 -5.93
CA GLU A 531 -20.79 -17.92 -6.32
C GLU A 531 -19.61 -17.86 -5.34
N LEU A 532 -19.88 -17.78 -4.03
CA LEU A 532 -18.82 -17.78 -3.02
C LEU A 532 -17.96 -19.04 -3.13
N SER A 533 -18.58 -20.20 -3.29
CA SER A 533 -17.91 -21.47 -3.45
C SER A 533 -16.98 -21.48 -4.66
N SER A 534 -17.49 -21.05 -5.83
CA SER A 534 -16.72 -20.96 -7.08
C SER A 534 -15.54 -20.00 -6.95
N VAL A 535 -15.75 -18.83 -6.34
CA VAL A 535 -14.69 -17.86 -6.07
C VAL A 535 -13.61 -18.49 -5.19
N LEU A 536 -13.96 -19.13 -4.08
CA LEU A 536 -12.99 -19.73 -3.16
C LEU A 536 -12.24 -20.90 -3.81
N TYR A 537 -12.91 -21.74 -4.59
CA TYR A 537 -12.29 -22.86 -5.28
C TYR A 537 -11.26 -22.40 -6.32
N TYR A 538 -11.63 -21.52 -7.24
CA TYR A 538 -10.71 -21.07 -8.29
C TYR A 538 -9.61 -20.13 -7.79
N THR A 539 -9.79 -19.48 -6.63
CA THR A 539 -8.78 -18.56 -6.11
C THR A 539 -7.82 -19.24 -5.17
N PHE A 540 -8.35 -20.02 -4.22
CA PHE A 540 -7.62 -20.57 -3.10
C PHE A 540 -7.89 -22.08 -2.91
N GLY A 541 -8.66 -22.75 -3.76
CA GLY A 541 -8.96 -24.18 -3.62
C GLY A 541 -7.77 -25.09 -3.95
N ILE A 542 -7.91 -26.39 -3.66
CA ILE A 542 -6.96 -27.42 -4.10
C ILE A 542 -7.63 -28.27 -5.18
N ARG A 543 -6.90 -28.57 -6.25
CA ARG A 543 -7.34 -29.58 -7.21
C ARG A 543 -7.06 -30.96 -6.63
N GLN A 544 -8.11 -31.76 -6.43
CA GLN A 544 -7.97 -33.18 -6.09
C GLN A 544 -7.79 -33.98 -7.40
N GLY A 545 -6.67 -34.68 -7.54
CA GLY A 545 -6.35 -35.55 -8.68
C GLY A 545 -5.78 -36.90 -8.23
N ALA A 546 -5.88 -37.91 -9.11
CA ALA A 546 -5.61 -39.32 -8.80
C ALA A 546 -4.18 -39.63 -8.32
N GLU A 547 -3.19 -38.78 -8.64
CA GLU A 547 -1.77 -39.06 -8.33
C GLU A 547 -1.07 -37.98 -7.48
N SER A 548 -1.72 -36.84 -7.18
CA SER A 548 -1.25 -35.88 -6.14
C SER A 548 -2.23 -34.72 -5.92
N THR A 549 -2.18 -34.15 -4.71
CA THR A 549 -2.75 -32.83 -4.39
C THR A 549 -1.84 -31.74 -4.96
N PHE A 550 -2.31 -31.02 -5.97
CA PHE A 550 -1.61 -29.83 -6.47
C PHE A 550 -2.18 -28.59 -5.77
N PRO A 551 -1.47 -28.01 -4.78
CA PRO A 551 -1.83 -26.69 -4.29
C PRO A 551 -1.71 -25.65 -5.42
N ASP A 552 -2.46 -24.56 -5.31
CA ASP A 552 -2.38 -23.42 -6.24
C ASP A 552 -0.94 -22.96 -6.46
N PRO A 553 -0.53 -22.58 -7.69
CA PRO A 553 0.81 -22.07 -7.96
C PRO A 553 1.17 -20.96 -6.96
N SER A 554 2.34 -21.12 -6.35
CA SER A 554 2.96 -20.13 -5.47
C SER A 554 4.41 -19.93 -5.91
N VAL A 555 4.96 -18.77 -5.60
CA VAL A 555 6.38 -18.50 -5.82
C VAL A 555 7.22 -19.40 -4.90
N GLU A 556 8.15 -20.16 -5.49
CA GLU A 556 9.06 -21.08 -4.78
C GLU A 556 8.35 -22.10 -3.86
N ASN A 557 7.13 -22.52 -4.20
CA ASN A 557 6.34 -23.55 -3.48
C ASN A 557 6.09 -23.23 -1.99
N HIS A 558 5.94 -21.95 -1.62
CA HIS A 558 5.79 -21.58 -0.22
C HIS A 558 4.42 -21.97 0.37
N HIS A 559 3.34 -21.92 -0.42
CA HIS A 559 1.93 -22.22 -0.06
C HIS A 559 1.55 -21.96 1.42
N ALA A 560 1.95 -20.80 1.96
CA ALA A 560 1.90 -20.53 3.40
C ALA A 560 0.74 -19.62 3.83
N LEU A 561 -0.08 -19.15 2.87
CA LEU A 561 -1.15 -18.22 3.16
C LEU A 561 -2.37 -18.91 3.76
N HIS A 562 -2.99 -18.22 4.71
CA HIS A 562 -4.28 -18.56 5.29
C HIS A 562 -5.33 -17.54 4.86
N LEU A 563 -6.59 -17.97 4.83
CA LEU A 563 -7.70 -17.18 4.32
C LEU A 563 -8.83 -17.08 5.35
N TYR A 564 -9.16 -15.85 5.72
CA TYR A 564 -10.30 -15.53 6.56
C TYR A 564 -11.32 -14.73 5.77
N LEU A 565 -12.61 -14.95 6.07
CA LEU A 565 -13.73 -14.29 5.42
C LEU A 565 -14.56 -13.58 6.48
N ILE A 566 -14.92 -12.33 6.21
CA ILE A 566 -15.93 -11.58 6.94
C ILE A 566 -17.16 -11.59 6.04
N ILE A 567 -18.15 -12.40 6.40
CA ILE A 567 -19.36 -12.61 5.61
C ILE A 567 -20.43 -11.67 6.13
N ASN A 568 -20.87 -10.74 5.27
CA ASN A 568 -21.90 -9.76 5.58
C ASN A 568 -23.22 -10.09 4.86
N ASN A 569 -23.17 -10.61 3.63
CA ASN A 569 -24.36 -10.75 2.79
C ASN A 569 -24.25 -11.92 1.79
N VAL A 570 -24.21 -13.14 2.33
CA VAL A 570 -24.21 -14.39 1.54
C VAL A 570 -25.46 -15.20 1.87
N LYS A 571 -26.20 -15.63 0.84
CA LYS A 571 -27.43 -16.40 1.01
C LYS A 571 -27.14 -17.73 1.70
N GLY A 572 -27.87 -18.01 2.79
CA GLY A 572 -27.77 -19.28 3.52
C GLY A 572 -26.56 -19.40 4.47
N ILE A 573 -25.74 -18.36 4.61
CA ILE A 573 -24.67 -18.31 5.62
C ILE A 573 -24.94 -17.16 6.59
N GLU A 574 -24.86 -17.43 7.89
CA GLU A 574 -24.98 -16.40 8.93
C GLU A 574 -23.86 -15.36 8.83
N ARG A 575 -24.14 -14.12 9.27
CA ARG A 575 -23.10 -13.09 9.39
C ARG A 575 -22.06 -13.51 10.42
N GLY A 576 -20.79 -13.29 10.07
CA GLY A 576 -19.70 -13.62 10.97
C GLY A 576 -18.34 -13.59 10.30
N ILE A 577 -17.34 -14.03 11.07
CA ILE A 577 -15.98 -14.23 10.58
C ILE A 577 -15.72 -15.73 10.51
N TYR A 578 -15.18 -16.17 9.39
CA TYR A 578 -14.94 -17.55 9.03
C TYR A 578 -13.48 -17.75 8.64
N TYR A 579 -12.97 -18.94 8.92
CA TYR A 579 -11.72 -19.44 8.35
C TYR A 579 -12.05 -20.40 7.21
N TYR A 580 -11.39 -20.25 6.07
CA TYR A 580 -11.55 -21.19 4.96
C TYR A 580 -10.59 -22.37 5.12
N ARG A 581 -11.18 -23.56 5.25
CA ARG A 581 -10.49 -24.85 5.31
C ARG A 581 -10.28 -25.33 3.89
N ARG A 582 -9.03 -25.22 3.44
CA ARG A 582 -8.65 -25.44 2.05
C ARG A 582 -8.78 -26.90 1.64
N ASN A 583 -8.43 -27.82 2.53
CA ASN A 583 -8.41 -29.25 2.24
C ASN A 583 -9.83 -29.84 2.13
N ASP A 584 -10.76 -29.31 2.93
CA ASP A 584 -12.15 -29.79 2.98
C ASP A 584 -13.08 -29.03 2.04
N HIS A 585 -12.61 -27.93 1.45
CA HIS A 585 -13.42 -26.94 0.75
C HIS A 585 -14.63 -26.53 1.61
N ALA A 586 -14.34 -26.03 2.80
CA ALA A 586 -15.33 -25.74 3.82
C ALA A 586 -15.00 -24.44 4.58
N LEU A 587 -15.98 -23.90 5.28
CA LEU A 587 -15.83 -22.75 6.16
C LEU A 587 -16.00 -23.18 7.61
N THR A 588 -15.21 -22.58 8.48
CA THR A 588 -15.35 -22.72 9.93
C THR A 588 -15.65 -21.38 10.55
N GLN A 589 -16.80 -21.24 11.21
CA GLN A 589 -17.22 -19.97 11.82
C GLN A 589 -16.41 -19.70 13.08
N ILE A 590 -15.45 -18.78 13.02
CA ILE A 590 -14.60 -18.43 14.18
C ILE A 590 -15.25 -17.39 15.09
N ARG A 591 -16.16 -16.58 14.53
CA ARG A 591 -16.97 -15.61 15.28
C ARG A 591 -18.34 -15.42 14.62
N LYS A 592 -19.40 -15.55 15.41
CA LYS A 592 -20.75 -15.11 15.02
C LYS A 592 -20.91 -13.60 15.24
N GLY A 593 -21.74 -12.94 14.45
CA GLY A 593 -22.16 -11.56 14.65
C GLY A 593 -22.01 -10.68 13.40
N ASP A 594 -22.50 -9.45 13.51
CA ASP A 594 -22.36 -8.44 12.46
C ASP A 594 -21.03 -7.69 12.60
N TYR A 595 -20.19 -7.76 11.57
CA TYR A 595 -18.88 -7.12 11.52
C TYR A 595 -18.81 -6.03 10.44
N GLN A 596 -19.94 -5.53 9.96
CA GLN A 596 -19.99 -4.51 8.93
C GLN A 596 -19.27 -3.22 9.36
N SER A 597 -19.69 -2.62 10.48
CA SER A 597 -19.08 -1.42 11.04
C SER A 597 -17.63 -1.64 11.49
N THR A 598 -17.33 -2.84 11.99
CA THR A 598 -15.97 -3.22 12.40
C THR A 598 -15.04 -3.29 11.19
N SER A 599 -15.46 -3.96 10.12
CA SER A 599 -14.68 -4.11 8.89
C SER A 599 -14.48 -2.78 8.18
N TYR A 600 -15.50 -1.91 8.16
CA TYR A 600 -15.37 -0.50 7.76
C TYR A 600 -14.28 0.22 8.57
N ALA A 601 -14.38 0.21 9.90
CA ALA A 601 -13.46 0.94 10.77
C ALA A 601 -12.01 0.43 10.64
N MET A 602 -11.80 -0.88 10.68
CA MET A 602 -10.46 -1.48 10.62
C MET A 602 -9.80 -1.38 9.24
N SER A 603 -10.56 -1.12 8.18
CA SER A 603 -10.05 -0.93 6.82
C SER A 603 -9.85 0.55 6.47
N LEU A 604 -9.48 1.39 7.44
CA LEU A 604 -9.31 2.85 7.25
C LEU A 604 -10.61 3.53 6.78
N PHE A 605 -11.74 3.14 7.36
CA PHE A 605 -13.05 3.75 7.07
C PHE A 605 -13.41 3.65 5.59
N GLN A 606 -13.04 2.54 4.95
CA GLN A 606 -13.33 2.29 3.54
C GLN A 606 -14.72 1.63 3.41
N GLU A 607 -15.70 2.39 2.92
CA GLU A 607 -17.06 1.88 2.67
C GLU A 607 -17.07 0.65 1.77
N VAL A 608 -16.13 0.56 0.82
CA VAL A 608 -15.98 -0.59 -0.07
C VAL A 608 -15.77 -1.91 0.69
N VAL A 609 -15.17 -1.90 1.88
CA VAL A 609 -15.04 -3.11 2.72
C VAL A 609 -16.28 -3.31 3.56
N GLY A 610 -16.72 -2.27 4.26
CA GLY A 610 -17.89 -2.33 5.14
C GLY A 610 -19.15 -2.77 4.41
N SER A 611 -19.41 -2.27 3.19
CA SER A 611 -20.62 -2.60 2.44
C SER A 611 -20.50 -3.84 1.55
N SER A 612 -19.36 -4.54 1.56
CA SER A 612 -19.15 -5.72 0.71
C SER A 612 -19.96 -6.93 1.18
N ASP A 613 -20.29 -7.84 0.27
CA ASP A 613 -20.94 -9.10 0.63
C ASP A 613 -19.99 -9.99 1.43
N VAL A 614 -18.72 -10.02 1.02
CA VAL A 614 -17.62 -10.72 1.69
C VAL A 614 -16.35 -9.89 1.66
N ALA A 615 -15.70 -9.69 2.81
CA ALA A 615 -14.33 -9.20 2.89
C ALA A 615 -13.37 -10.37 3.20
N ILE A 616 -12.34 -10.53 2.39
CA ILE A 616 -11.30 -11.53 2.51
C ILE A 616 -10.08 -10.91 3.20
N VAL A 617 -9.48 -11.66 4.12
CA VAL A 617 -8.21 -11.34 4.79
C VAL A 617 -7.23 -12.48 4.54
N MET A 618 -6.09 -12.15 3.93
CA MET A 618 -5.00 -13.08 3.66
C MET A 618 -3.87 -12.87 4.67
N THR A 619 -3.46 -13.95 5.33
CA THR A 619 -2.47 -13.92 6.40
C THR A 619 -1.37 -14.95 6.19
N ILE A 620 -0.24 -14.79 6.86
CA ILE A 620 0.84 -15.78 6.91
C ILE A 620 1.34 -15.96 8.34
N ASP A 621 1.51 -17.22 8.75
CA ASP A 621 2.16 -17.54 10.03
C ASP A 621 3.66 -17.14 9.96
N SER A 622 4.14 -16.39 10.95
CA SER A 622 5.52 -15.90 11.03
C SER A 622 6.56 -17.03 11.20
N LYS A 623 6.14 -18.23 11.59
CA LYS A 623 6.99 -19.44 11.58
C LYS A 623 7.12 -20.06 10.20
N LEU A 624 6.08 -19.94 9.37
CA LEU A 624 6.14 -20.37 7.96
C LEU A 624 6.90 -19.35 7.12
N TYR A 625 6.71 -18.07 7.46
CA TYR A 625 7.48 -16.96 6.96
C TYR A 625 9.00 -17.18 7.09
N GLY A 626 9.66 -17.25 5.93
CA GLY A 626 11.11 -17.42 5.86
C GLY A 626 11.61 -18.82 6.21
N ARG A 627 10.73 -19.83 6.28
CA ARG A 627 11.11 -21.23 6.45
C ARG A 627 12.03 -21.74 5.33
N LEU A 628 11.86 -21.22 4.12
CA LEU A 628 12.69 -21.57 2.96
C LEU A 628 13.83 -20.57 2.73
N ASP A 629 13.52 -19.27 2.72
CA ASP A 629 14.45 -18.22 2.27
C ASP A 629 14.53 -17.01 3.23
N ALA A 630 14.37 -17.23 4.55
CA ALA A 630 14.40 -16.21 5.61
C ALA A 630 13.66 -14.90 5.23
N ASP A 631 14.30 -13.73 5.29
CA ASP A 631 13.65 -12.43 5.02
C ASP A 631 13.05 -12.34 3.60
N ARG A 632 13.59 -13.07 2.60
CA ARG A 632 13.05 -13.06 1.22
C ARG A 632 11.68 -13.73 1.14
N GLY A 633 11.34 -14.58 2.12
CA GLY A 633 10.00 -15.12 2.29
C GLY A 633 8.91 -14.03 2.36
N TYR A 634 9.25 -12.80 2.76
CA TYR A 634 8.33 -11.67 2.71
C TYR A 634 7.90 -11.28 1.31
N ARG A 635 8.84 -11.29 0.35
CA ARG A 635 8.51 -11.03 -1.06
C ARG A 635 7.54 -12.09 -1.55
N TYR A 636 7.83 -13.37 -1.28
CA TYR A 636 7.00 -14.48 -1.76
C TYR A 636 5.60 -14.47 -1.18
N ALA A 637 5.46 -14.24 0.13
CA ALA A 637 4.15 -14.11 0.76
C ALA A 637 3.31 -12.99 0.13
N ALA A 638 3.93 -11.84 -0.17
CA ALA A 638 3.26 -10.74 -0.84
C ALA A 638 2.98 -11.03 -2.33
N PHE A 639 3.88 -11.72 -3.05
CA PHE A 639 3.63 -12.17 -4.42
C PHE A 639 2.44 -13.14 -4.46
N ASP A 640 2.43 -14.16 -3.60
CA ASP A 640 1.36 -15.14 -3.52
C ASP A 640 0.02 -14.47 -3.18
N ALA A 641 0.01 -13.54 -2.22
CA ALA A 641 -1.20 -12.78 -1.88
C ALA A 641 -1.68 -11.91 -3.07
N GLY A 642 -0.75 -11.31 -3.82
CA GLY A 642 -1.04 -10.59 -5.06
C GLY A 642 -1.61 -11.51 -6.15
N MET A 643 -1.04 -12.70 -6.32
CA MET A 643 -1.52 -13.70 -7.29
C MET A 643 -2.95 -14.17 -6.96
N LEU A 644 -3.23 -14.44 -5.68
CA LEU A 644 -4.58 -14.77 -5.22
C LEU A 644 -5.53 -13.61 -5.42
N GLY A 645 -5.08 -12.38 -5.15
CA GLY A 645 -5.81 -11.16 -5.46
C GLY A 645 -6.15 -11.04 -6.94
N GLY A 646 -5.20 -11.35 -7.84
CA GLY A 646 -5.40 -11.28 -9.29
C GLY A 646 -6.43 -12.30 -9.76
N ARG A 647 -6.40 -13.51 -9.20
CA ARG A 647 -7.45 -14.53 -9.43
C ARG A 647 -8.79 -14.10 -8.88
N LEU A 648 -8.84 -13.50 -7.68
CA LEU A 648 -10.08 -12.98 -7.12
C LEU A 648 -10.69 -11.95 -8.05
N TYR A 649 -9.90 -10.99 -8.54
CA TYR A 649 -10.37 -10.02 -9.51
C TYR A 649 -10.93 -10.67 -10.77
N LEU A 650 -10.23 -11.63 -11.37
CA LEU A 650 -10.66 -12.24 -12.63
C LEU A 650 -11.86 -13.17 -12.43
N GLN A 651 -11.85 -14.00 -11.40
CA GLN A 651 -12.94 -14.94 -11.13
C GLN A 651 -14.23 -14.21 -10.76
N THR A 652 -14.15 -13.17 -9.91
CA THR A 652 -15.33 -12.35 -9.59
C THR A 652 -15.83 -11.60 -10.82
N THR A 653 -14.93 -11.00 -11.60
CA THR A 653 -15.31 -10.34 -12.85
C THR A 653 -16.02 -11.33 -13.76
N GLY A 654 -15.47 -12.53 -13.98
CA GLY A 654 -16.06 -13.59 -14.81
C GLY A 654 -17.37 -14.17 -14.31
N LEU A 655 -17.77 -13.88 -13.06
CA LEU A 655 -19.09 -14.22 -12.51
C LEU A 655 -20.02 -12.99 -12.44
N ASP A 656 -19.64 -11.88 -13.09
CA ASP A 656 -20.32 -10.58 -13.03
C ASP A 656 -20.46 -9.99 -11.61
N LEU A 657 -19.57 -10.42 -10.72
CA LEU A 657 -19.35 -9.83 -9.41
C LEU A 657 -18.26 -8.75 -9.49
N GLY A 658 -18.14 -7.95 -8.44
CA GLY A 658 -17.07 -6.97 -8.29
C GLY A 658 -16.04 -7.42 -7.25
N CYS A 659 -14.81 -6.94 -7.40
CA CYS A 659 -13.74 -7.09 -6.42
C CYS A 659 -12.97 -5.78 -6.25
N CYS A 660 -12.47 -5.53 -5.03
CA CYS A 660 -11.51 -4.49 -4.73
C CYS A 660 -10.47 -4.97 -3.72
N GLY A 661 -9.22 -5.03 -4.15
CA GLY A 661 -8.08 -5.27 -3.28
C GLY A 661 -7.77 -4.06 -2.40
N ILE A 662 -7.47 -4.33 -1.13
CA ILE A 662 -7.27 -3.37 -0.05
C ILE A 662 -5.89 -3.59 0.55
N GLY A 663 -4.96 -2.69 0.24
CA GLY A 663 -3.58 -2.78 0.75
C GLY A 663 -3.36 -2.15 2.13
N ALA A 664 -4.25 -1.24 2.54
CA ALA A 664 -4.14 -0.50 3.80
C ALA A 664 -5.31 -0.85 4.72
N PHE A 665 -4.98 -1.22 5.95
CA PHE A 665 -5.87 -1.59 7.04
C PHE A 665 -5.12 -1.37 8.35
N PHE A 666 -5.84 -1.25 9.47
CA PHE A 666 -5.24 -1.24 10.80
C PHE A 666 -4.84 -2.67 11.16
N ASP A 667 -3.60 -3.05 10.83
CA ASP A 667 -3.10 -4.44 10.88
C ASP A 667 -3.47 -5.14 12.20
N ASN A 668 -3.23 -4.50 13.36
CA ASN A 668 -3.53 -5.09 14.67
C ASN A 668 -5.04 -5.17 14.99
N GLU A 669 -5.86 -4.22 14.50
CA GLU A 669 -7.34 -4.30 14.66
C GLU A 669 -7.90 -5.45 13.82
N VAL A 670 -7.34 -5.68 12.62
CA VAL A 670 -7.70 -6.84 11.78
C VAL A 670 -7.31 -8.13 12.47
N SER A 671 -6.08 -8.26 12.99
CA SER A 671 -5.63 -9.45 13.73
C SER A 671 -6.55 -9.76 14.92
N GLN A 672 -6.94 -8.73 15.69
CA GLN A 672 -7.89 -8.87 16.78
C GLN A 672 -9.26 -9.34 16.31
N ALA A 673 -9.78 -8.80 15.19
CA ALA A 673 -11.07 -9.19 14.64
C ALA A 673 -11.11 -10.68 14.30
N ILE A 674 -10.08 -11.19 13.63
CA ILE A 674 -9.98 -12.60 13.18
C ILE A 674 -9.37 -13.55 14.24
N LYS A 675 -9.11 -13.06 15.46
CA LYS A 675 -8.53 -13.83 16.59
C LYS A 675 -7.19 -14.50 16.28
N VAL A 676 -6.28 -13.75 15.66
CA VAL A 676 -4.90 -14.20 15.47
C VAL A 676 -3.94 -13.32 16.26
N ASP A 677 -2.81 -13.89 16.66
CA ASP A 677 -1.74 -13.17 17.35
C ASP A 677 -0.97 -12.32 16.31
N PRO A 678 -0.99 -10.98 16.39
CA PRO A 678 -0.37 -10.09 15.41
C PRO A 678 1.16 -10.21 15.32
N ASP A 679 1.78 -10.93 16.25
CA ASP A 679 3.22 -11.21 16.29
C ASP A 679 3.58 -12.57 15.68
N LYS A 680 2.60 -13.48 15.66
CA LYS A 680 2.76 -14.82 15.08
C LYS A 680 2.12 -14.95 13.71
N GLU A 681 1.29 -13.99 13.31
CA GLU A 681 0.57 -14.05 12.06
C GLU A 681 0.37 -12.67 11.46
N LEU A 682 0.98 -12.48 10.29
CA LEU A 682 1.06 -11.21 9.61
C LEU A 682 -0.10 -11.08 8.64
N ILE A 683 -0.82 -9.95 8.67
CA ILE A 683 -1.85 -9.64 7.68
C ILE A 683 -1.18 -9.09 6.42
N ILE A 684 -1.28 -9.81 5.31
CA ILE A 684 -0.57 -9.47 4.08
C ILE A 684 -1.44 -8.64 3.15
N TYR A 685 -2.69 -9.04 2.95
CA TYR A 685 -3.59 -8.40 2.00
C TYR A 685 -5.06 -8.60 2.36
N MET A 686 -5.90 -7.67 1.95
CA MET A 686 -7.35 -7.80 2.05
C MET A 686 -8.00 -7.59 0.68
N ALA A 687 -9.20 -8.13 0.50
CA ALA A 687 -10.02 -7.84 -0.67
C ALA A 687 -11.50 -7.78 -0.28
N ALA A 688 -12.27 -6.95 -0.94
CA ALA A 688 -13.72 -6.86 -0.79
C ALA A 688 -14.39 -7.39 -2.06
N ILE A 689 -15.45 -8.18 -1.90
CA ILE A 689 -16.21 -8.79 -3.00
C ILE A 689 -17.68 -8.52 -2.77
N GLY A 690 -18.39 -8.21 -3.86
CA GLY A 690 -19.84 -8.20 -3.81
C GLY A 690 -20.47 -8.00 -5.17
N THR A 691 -21.79 -8.06 -5.22
CA THR A 691 -22.58 -7.79 -6.42
C THR A 691 -22.38 -6.34 -6.83
N LYS A 692 -21.70 -6.10 -7.96
CA LYS A 692 -21.26 -4.76 -8.37
C LYS A 692 -22.45 -3.84 -8.66
N LYS A 693 -22.43 -2.62 -8.13
CA LYS A 693 -23.31 -1.52 -8.58
C LYS A 693 -22.65 -0.84 -9.77
N GLU A 694 -23.42 -0.59 -10.84
CA GLU A 694 -22.92 0.04 -12.08
C GLU A 694 -22.15 1.34 -11.85
#